data_AF-A0A2E2JNC4-F1
#
_entry.id   AF-A0A2E2JNC4-F1
#
_cell.length_a   1.000
_cell.length_b   1.000
_cell.length_c   1.000
_cell.angle_alpha   90.00
_cell.angle_beta   90.00
_cell.angle_gamma   90.00
#
_symmetry.space_group_name_H-M   'P 1'
#
loop_
_entity.id
_entity.type
_entity.pdbx_description
1 polymer ?
#
loop_
_entity_poly.entity_id
_entity_poly.type
_entity_poly.pdbx_seq_one_letter_code
_entity_poly.pdbx_strand_id
1 'polypeptide(L)'
;MSDISTLLDTLGPCDPNLRIGVVDGTPDLAIPALADARLDLEPTMRIAEAHGPDAHGTEICSVLFDTEGGLARGCSGLILPVFFPDPRPAYMAPRAAQTDIARGIYMAVERGVAIVNISAGQLSSTPEASRHLEDALDLCERKGILVVAATGNDGCACLHVPAAVASVLAVGAMDAAGRPLQSSNFGASYGANGILAPGAGLTVSSLRGERVQRSGSSFATAVVTGVAARLLSAARRAGRSFGPLDIRRILIETARPCDPQADGECARVLAGRLDVRGAIERLRQTLEPELEGAVFLPRSGNDQAGREPMIRETLSVSPSAATMSPPGRSGIAGAVLQSDCGCGCGGKKQAAQQELAAGAMDDADEFDEDMLAAGDDGGDDDDGDGDVDVAGAMQSARPVRRRRSALAEAREVRQSSVTQQGCGCGGAAKEPQKVYAIGSVWFDFGNEPRYDAIVQRMGDPVAANTPATLIDMLKNDLSFATGITFILMQEQIPIYAITPAGPFAQEVYADLLDAMQTSLDNTGDLQRVAIPGFVHGSTRLMNGQILPVIYPDPRGMSKWKPMELVNAAKAAIGEESVSDDAIFNFLVRTYDELRNLGISPEDRAINFAATNAYQGASVFADGMNRGLELYSITVARSPICRPDSDCWDVQVTMFDAENERRAARVYRFTVDVSEVLPVTVGAGRNWSVPLSALT
;
A
#
# COMPACT_ATOMS: atom_id res chain seq x y z
N MET A 1 1.51 -28.51 26.72
CA MET A 1 0.52 -27.44 26.97
C MET A 1 0.12 -27.34 28.43
N SER A 2 -0.29 -28.44 29.08
CA SER A 2 -0.62 -28.49 30.51
C SER A 2 0.43 -27.84 31.42
N ASP A 3 1.70 -28.17 31.19
CA ASP A 3 2.80 -27.69 32.04
C ASP A 3 3.03 -26.17 31.87
N ILE A 4 2.89 -25.67 30.64
CA ILE A 4 2.97 -24.23 30.35
C ILE A 4 1.81 -23.50 31.03
N SER A 5 0.58 -23.99 30.87
CA SER A 5 -0.59 -23.38 31.52
C SER A 5 -0.41 -23.29 33.02
N THR A 6 0.04 -24.38 33.65
CA THR A 6 0.29 -24.45 35.10
C THR A 6 1.34 -23.44 35.55
N LEU A 7 2.42 -23.26 34.77
CA LEU A 7 3.43 -22.24 35.06
C LEU A 7 2.87 -20.81 34.92
N LEU A 8 2.08 -20.56 33.88
CA LEU A 8 1.47 -19.24 33.64
C LEU A 8 0.42 -18.89 34.71
N ASP A 9 -0.26 -19.88 35.29
CA ASP A 9 -1.18 -19.65 36.41
C ASP A 9 -0.47 -19.08 37.65
N THR A 10 0.83 -19.37 37.83
CA THR A 10 1.64 -18.78 38.93
C THR A 10 1.84 -17.26 38.78
N LEU A 11 1.57 -16.69 37.61
CA LEU A 11 1.65 -15.25 37.36
C LEU A 11 0.36 -14.51 37.76
N GLY A 12 -0.74 -15.22 38.09
CA GLY A 12 -2.08 -14.64 38.26
C GLY A 12 -2.75 -14.31 36.90
N PRO A 13 -4.01 -13.85 36.82
CA PRO A 13 -4.83 -13.80 35.58
C PRO A 13 -4.29 -12.85 34.50
N CYS A 14 -4.82 -12.89 33.27
CA CYS A 14 -4.46 -11.89 32.26
C CYS A 14 -5.09 -10.53 32.56
N ASP A 15 -4.41 -9.44 32.18
CA ASP A 15 -4.97 -8.09 32.24
C ASP A 15 -6.07 -7.94 31.15
N PRO A 16 -7.32 -7.61 31.52
CA PRO A 16 -8.40 -7.45 30.55
C PRO A 16 -8.16 -6.29 29.56
N ASN A 17 -7.36 -5.29 29.96
CA ASN A 17 -6.99 -4.15 29.13
C ASN A 17 -5.81 -4.44 28.20
N LEU A 18 -5.19 -5.62 28.31
CA LEU A 18 -4.20 -6.09 27.35
C LEU A 18 -4.93 -6.71 26.16
N ARG A 19 -4.78 -6.08 25.00
CA ARG A 19 -5.40 -6.52 23.75
C ARG A 19 -4.37 -7.17 22.83
N ILE A 20 -4.71 -8.33 22.28
CA ILE A 20 -3.88 -9.10 21.34
C ILE A 20 -4.52 -9.01 19.95
N GLY A 21 -3.78 -8.53 18.95
CA GLY A 21 -4.20 -8.59 17.55
C GLY A 21 -3.91 -9.96 16.95
N VAL A 22 -4.91 -10.63 16.38
CA VAL A 22 -4.77 -11.92 15.71
C VAL A 22 -4.93 -11.69 14.21
N VAL A 23 -3.80 -11.67 13.50
CA VAL A 23 -3.73 -11.54 12.04
C VAL A 23 -3.78 -12.94 11.44
N ASP A 24 -4.97 -13.36 11.08
CA ASP A 24 -5.28 -14.72 10.61
C ASP A 24 -6.57 -14.69 9.77
N GLY A 25 -7.29 -15.81 9.67
CA GLY A 25 -8.63 -15.86 9.10
C GLY A 25 -9.72 -15.45 10.12
N THR A 26 -10.97 -15.57 9.70
CA THR A 26 -12.13 -15.25 10.53
C THR A 26 -12.51 -16.45 11.41
N PRO A 27 -12.45 -16.38 12.75
CA PRO A 27 -12.77 -17.49 13.63
C PRO A 27 -14.29 -17.70 13.77
N ASP A 28 -14.67 -18.93 14.09
CA ASP A 28 -16.02 -19.30 14.52
C ASP A 28 -16.22 -18.89 15.99
N LEU A 29 -16.67 -17.65 16.19
CA LEU A 29 -16.95 -17.10 17.52
C LEU A 29 -18.18 -17.75 18.20
N ALA A 30 -18.95 -18.57 17.49
CA ALA A 30 -20.14 -19.22 18.06
C ALA A 30 -19.82 -20.51 18.82
N ILE A 31 -18.58 -20.99 18.78
CA ILE A 31 -18.21 -22.23 19.47
C ILE A 31 -18.20 -22.03 21.00
N PRO A 32 -18.62 -23.04 21.79
CA PRO A 32 -18.64 -22.95 23.26
C PRO A 32 -17.28 -22.59 23.86
N ALA A 33 -16.19 -23.08 23.26
CA ALA A 33 -14.83 -22.84 23.72
C ALA A 33 -14.42 -21.36 23.71
N LEU A 34 -15.06 -20.51 22.91
CA LEU A 34 -14.75 -19.07 22.83
C LEU A 34 -15.86 -18.19 23.44
N ALA A 35 -16.86 -18.78 24.10
CA ALA A 35 -18.04 -18.06 24.57
C ALA A 35 -17.72 -16.96 25.59
N ASP A 36 -16.74 -17.19 26.48
CA ASP A 36 -16.32 -16.19 27.49
C ASP A 36 -15.15 -15.30 26.99
N ALA A 37 -14.68 -15.50 25.76
CA ALA A 37 -13.57 -14.73 25.21
C ALA A 37 -14.07 -13.34 24.76
N ARG A 38 -13.35 -12.28 25.18
CA ARG A 38 -13.61 -10.92 24.71
C ARG A 38 -12.90 -10.67 23.39
N LEU A 39 -13.53 -11.08 22.30
CA LEU A 39 -12.98 -10.99 20.94
C LEU A 39 -13.80 -9.99 20.11
N ASP A 40 -13.13 -8.95 19.63
CA ASP A 40 -13.67 -7.99 18.67
C ASP A 40 -13.19 -8.38 17.26
N LEU A 41 -14.06 -8.32 16.26
CA LEU A 41 -13.69 -8.50 14.84
C LEU A 41 -13.58 -7.13 14.17
N GLU A 42 -12.47 -6.84 13.48
CA GLU A 42 -12.31 -5.58 12.76
C GLU A 42 -13.17 -5.58 11.47
N PRO A 43 -14.25 -4.77 11.41
CA PRO A 43 -15.22 -4.86 10.31
C PRO A 43 -14.69 -4.30 9.00
N THR A 44 -13.74 -3.35 9.04
CA THR A 44 -13.17 -2.72 7.84
C THR A 44 -12.33 -3.70 7.00
N MET A 45 -11.88 -4.80 7.62
CA MET A 45 -11.12 -5.87 6.98
C MET A 45 -12.04 -6.96 6.39
N ARG A 46 -13.37 -6.85 6.56
CA ARG A 46 -14.32 -7.87 6.10
C ARG A 46 -14.91 -7.51 4.73
N ILE A 47 -14.66 -8.35 3.72
CA ILE A 47 -15.36 -8.24 2.42
C ILE A 47 -16.69 -9.01 2.54
N ALA A 48 -17.80 -8.28 2.38
CA ALA A 48 -19.17 -8.69 2.75
C ALA A 48 -19.69 -9.97 2.07
N GLU A 49 -19.10 -10.40 0.96
CA GLU A 49 -19.59 -11.52 0.15
C GLU A 49 -18.80 -12.84 0.33
N ALA A 50 -17.70 -12.86 1.10
CA ALA A 50 -16.73 -13.97 1.01
C ALA A 50 -16.26 -14.62 2.33
N HIS A 51 -16.59 -14.11 3.52
CA HIS A 51 -15.90 -14.54 4.76
C HIS A 51 -16.82 -15.22 5.77
N GLY A 52 -17.05 -16.51 5.58
CA GLY A 52 -17.51 -17.39 6.67
C GLY A 52 -16.35 -17.74 7.61
N PRO A 53 -16.63 -18.34 8.78
CA PRO A 53 -15.58 -18.81 9.68
C PRO A 53 -14.64 -19.81 8.99
N ASP A 54 -13.34 -19.70 9.22
CA ASP A 54 -12.32 -20.65 8.76
C ASP A 54 -11.72 -21.44 9.93
N ALA A 55 -11.24 -22.64 9.62
CA ALA A 55 -10.69 -23.54 10.62
C ALA A 55 -9.41 -23.01 11.25
N HIS A 56 -8.49 -22.42 10.47
CA HIS A 56 -7.20 -22.00 10.98
C HIS A 56 -7.34 -20.84 11.97
N GLY A 57 -8.09 -19.79 11.62
CA GLY A 57 -8.38 -18.67 12.50
C GLY A 57 -9.09 -19.10 13.79
N THR A 58 -10.03 -20.05 13.69
CA THR A 58 -10.72 -20.63 14.85
C THR A 58 -9.76 -21.39 15.77
N GLU A 59 -8.92 -22.24 15.19
CA GLU A 59 -7.96 -23.07 15.91
C GLU A 59 -6.89 -22.21 16.61
N ILE A 60 -6.39 -21.16 15.97
CA ILE A 60 -5.45 -20.19 16.58
C ILE A 60 -6.12 -19.42 17.72
N CYS A 61 -7.36 -18.96 17.53
CA CYS A 61 -8.11 -18.31 18.60
C CYS A 61 -8.35 -19.25 19.79
N SER A 62 -8.57 -20.55 19.55
CA SER A 62 -8.69 -21.55 20.62
C SER A 62 -7.39 -21.67 21.44
N VAL A 63 -6.21 -21.72 20.82
CA VAL A 63 -4.94 -21.77 21.58
C VAL A 63 -4.79 -20.58 22.54
N LEU A 64 -5.23 -19.39 22.12
CA LEU A 64 -5.10 -18.17 22.89
C LEU A 64 -6.23 -17.99 23.93
N PHE A 65 -7.48 -18.17 23.53
CA PHE A 65 -8.64 -17.66 24.28
C PHE A 65 -9.64 -18.72 24.72
N ASP A 66 -9.38 -20.01 24.46
CA ASP A 66 -10.26 -21.09 24.90
C ASP A 66 -10.51 -21.03 26.42
N THR A 67 -11.77 -21.20 26.82
CA THR A 67 -12.21 -21.12 28.22
C THR A 67 -11.51 -22.11 29.14
N GLU A 68 -11.24 -23.32 28.66
CA GLU A 68 -10.65 -24.40 29.45
C GLU A 68 -9.12 -24.42 29.34
N GLY A 69 -8.58 -24.13 28.15
CA GLY A 69 -7.16 -24.34 27.83
C GLY A 69 -6.41 -23.15 27.22
N GLY A 70 -7.03 -21.99 27.10
CA GLY A 70 -6.45 -20.82 26.44
C GLY A 70 -5.30 -20.20 27.23
N LEU A 71 -4.14 -20.04 26.60
CA LEU A 71 -2.94 -19.51 27.25
C LEU A 71 -3.03 -18.02 27.60
N ALA A 72 -3.90 -17.28 26.90
CA ALA A 72 -4.21 -15.87 27.09
C ALA A 72 -5.62 -15.66 27.69
N ARG A 73 -6.15 -16.65 28.43
CA ARG A 73 -7.48 -16.55 29.06
C ARG A 73 -7.61 -15.27 29.90
N GLY A 74 -8.65 -14.50 29.63
CA GLY A 74 -8.95 -13.25 30.32
C GLY A 74 -8.28 -12.00 29.73
N CYS A 75 -7.47 -12.10 28.68
CA CYS A 75 -7.08 -10.94 27.88
C CYS A 75 -8.24 -10.50 26.97
N SER A 76 -8.07 -9.42 26.20
CA SER A 76 -8.94 -9.12 25.06
C SER A 76 -8.24 -9.45 23.73
N GLY A 77 -9.01 -9.77 22.70
CA GLY A 77 -8.49 -10.05 21.35
C GLY A 77 -9.14 -9.17 20.30
N LEU A 78 -8.37 -8.80 19.28
CA LEU A 78 -8.84 -8.14 18.07
C LEU A 78 -8.51 -9.05 16.89
N ILE A 79 -9.53 -9.55 16.20
CA ILE A 79 -9.38 -10.39 15.03
C ILE A 79 -9.24 -9.52 13.78
N LEU A 80 -8.21 -9.82 12.99
CA LEU A 80 -7.80 -9.07 11.81
C LEU A 80 -7.73 -10.05 10.62
N PRO A 81 -8.84 -10.27 9.90
CA PRO A 81 -8.88 -11.19 8.76
C PRO A 81 -7.93 -10.74 7.64
N VAL A 82 -7.02 -11.62 7.23
CA VAL A 82 -6.08 -11.39 6.10
C VAL A 82 -6.12 -12.48 5.04
N PHE A 83 -6.81 -13.59 5.29
CA PHE A 83 -7.05 -14.61 4.28
C PHE A 83 -8.34 -14.29 3.53
N PHE A 84 -8.17 -13.86 2.29
CA PHE A 84 -9.27 -13.59 1.36
C PHE A 84 -9.46 -14.78 0.42
N PRO A 85 -10.69 -15.25 0.17
CA PRO A 85 -10.95 -16.34 -0.76
C PRO A 85 -10.40 -16.03 -2.13
N ASP A 86 -9.68 -16.99 -2.66
CA ASP A 86 -9.10 -16.96 -3.98
C ASP A 86 -9.89 -17.92 -4.88
N PRO A 87 -10.35 -17.50 -6.08
CA PRO A 87 -11.00 -18.40 -7.02
C PRO A 87 -10.05 -19.46 -7.61
N ARG A 88 -8.75 -19.41 -7.32
CA ARG A 88 -7.75 -20.39 -7.76
C ARG A 88 -7.89 -21.74 -7.04
N PRO A 89 -7.44 -22.86 -7.65
CA PRO A 89 -7.57 -24.20 -7.07
C PRO A 89 -6.85 -24.34 -5.72
N ALA A 90 -7.38 -25.22 -4.85
CA ALA A 90 -6.98 -25.40 -3.45
C ALA A 90 -5.48 -25.67 -3.15
N TYR A 91 -4.67 -26.03 -4.15
CA TYR A 91 -3.20 -26.12 -3.99
C TYR A 91 -2.51 -24.75 -4.01
N MET A 92 -3.25 -23.67 -4.28
CA MET A 92 -2.86 -22.26 -4.12
C MET A 92 -3.64 -21.62 -2.97
N ALA A 93 -3.56 -22.23 -1.77
CA ALA A 93 -4.17 -21.73 -0.54
C ALA A 93 -3.99 -20.20 -0.36
N PRO A 94 -4.93 -19.51 0.32
CA PRO A 94 -4.91 -18.05 0.45
C PRO A 94 -3.55 -17.61 1.00
N ARG A 95 -2.79 -16.91 0.16
CA ARG A 95 -1.48 -16.41 0.54
C ARG A 95 -1.69 -15.23 1.47
N ALA A 96 -1.03 -15.23 2.63
CA ALA A 96 -0.93 -14.04 3.45
C ALA A 96 -0.02 -13.04 2.74
N ALA A 97 -0.58 -12.27 1.79
CA ALA A 97 0.17 -11.28 1.06
C ALA A 97 0.71 -10.23 2.05
N GLN A 98 1.95 -9.80 1.87
CA GLN A 98 2.58 -8.83 2.77
C GLN A 98 1.76 -7.53 2.91
N THR A 99 1.05 -7.10 1.87
CA THR A 99 0.15 -5.94 1.90
C THR A 99 -1.05 -6.13 2.84
N ASP A 100 -1.62 -7.33 2.87
CA ASP A 100 -2.76 -7.65 3.74
C ASP A 100 -2.31 -7.79 5.19
N ILE A 101 -1.14 -8.41 5.41
CA ILE A 101 -0.49 -8.44 6.73
C ILE A 101 -0.20 -7.02 7.21
N ALA A 102 0.39 -6.17 6.37
CA ALA A 102 0.70 -4.78 6.70
C ALA A 102 -0.56 -4.00 7.10
N ARG A 103 -1.64 -4.14 6.33
CA ARG A 103 -2.94 -3.54 6.64
C ARG A 103 -3.49 -4.05 7.98
N GLY A 104 -3.41 -5.37 8.23
CA GLY A 104 -3.79 -5.97 9.51
C GLY A 104 -3.00 -5.38 10.68
N ILE A 105 -1.68 -5.22 10.53
CA ILE A 105 -0.81 -4.59 11.53
C ILE A 105 -1.21 -3.13 11.78
N TYR A 106 -1.40 -2.31 10.74
CA TYR A 106 -1.83 -0.91 10.90
C TYR A 106 -3.13 -0.81 11.71
N MET A 107 -4.12 -1.62 11.38
CA MET A 107 -5.37 -1.67 12.13
C MET A 107 -5.15 -2.11 13.58
N ALA A 108 -4.26 -3.08 13.82
CA ALA A 108 -3.90 -3.51 15.17
C ALA A 108 -3.31 -2.35 15.98
N VAL A 109 -2.37 -1.60 15.40
CA VAL A 109 -1.72 -0.44 16.02
C VAL A 109 -2.76 0.64 16.35
N GLU A 110 -3.62 1.00 15.39
CA GLU A 110 -4.66 2.01 15.59
C GLU A 110 -5.66 1.64 16.69
N ARG A 111 -5.92 0.34 16.87
CA ARG A 111 -6.83 -0.19 17.92
C ARG A 111 -6.13 -0.45 19.25
N GLY A 112 -4.85 -0.09 19.38
CA GLY A 112 -4.08 -0.11 20.62
C GLY A 112 -3.76 -1.51 21.13
N VAL A 113 -3.49 -2.47 20.24
CA VAL A 113 -3.02 -3.80 20.68
C VAL A 113 -1.62 -3.72 21.26
N ALA A 114 -1.30 -4.59 22.22
CA ALA A 114 0.03 -4.70 22.82
C ALA A 114 0.91 -5.76 22.13
N ILE A 115 0.27 -6.78 21.55
CA ILE A 115 0.92 -7.91 20.89
C ILE A 115 0.16 -8.22 19.60
N VAL A 116 0.86 -8.44 18.50
CA VAL A 116 0.30 -8.91 17.22
C VAL A 116 0.79 -10.34 16.97
N ASN A 117 -0.14 -11.28 16.89
CA ASN A 117 0.09 -12.67 16.51
C ASN A 117 -0.16 -12.84 15.01
N ILE A 118 0.87 -13.21 14.27
CA ILE A 118 0.81 -13.47 12.83
C ILE A 118 1.13 -14.95 12.61
N SER A 119 0.09 -15.78 12.59
CA SER A 119 0.21 -17.23 12.38
C SER A 119 0.27 -17.58 10.88
N ALA A 120 0.92 -16.70 10.11
CA ALA A 120 1.04 -16.75 8.66
C ALA A 120 2.34 -16.07 8.19
N GLY A 121 2.71 -16.27 6.92
CA GLY A 121 3.87 -15.62 6.32
C GLY A 121 3.93 -15.86 4.82
N GLN A 122 4.70 -15.02 4.13
CA GLN A 122 5.01 -15.19 2.71
C GLN A 122 6.45 -15.67 2.54
N LEU A 123 6.63 -16.79 1.84
CA LEU A 123 7.94 -17.30 1.46
C LEU A 123 8.71 -16.23 0.66
N SER A 124 9.94 -15.95 1.08
CA SER A 124 10.82 -14.94 0.50
C SER A 124 12.25 -15.47 0.40
N SER A 125 13.00 -14.97 -0.59
CA SER A 125 14.44 -15.23 -0.73
C SER A 125 15.29 -14.36 0.18
N THR A 126 14.77 -13.22 0.65
CA THR A 126 15.47 -12.28 1.54
C THR A 126 14.65 -12.03 2.82
N PRO A 127 15.29 -11.61 3.92
CA PRO A 127 14.57 -11.22 5.14
C PRO A 127 13.84 -9.87 5.01
N GLU A 128 13.98 -9.18 3.88
CA GLU A 128 13.41 -7.86 3.65
C GLU A 128 11.89 -7.96 3.45
N ALA A 129 11.18 -7.03 4.09
CA ALA A 129 9.76 -6.85 3.86
C ALA A 129 9.51 -5.84 2.73
N SER A 130 8.37 -5.96 2.06
CA SER A 130 7.84 -4.88 1.22
C SER A 130 7.67 -3.61 2.06
N ARG A 131 7.88 -2.44 1.44
CA ARG A 131 7.87 -1.14 2.12
C ARG A 131 6.68 -0.94 3.07
N HIS A 132 5.47 -1.32 2.66
CA HIS A 132 4.28 -1.19 3.52
C HIS A 132 4.32 -2.07 4.77
N LEU A 133 4.87 -3.28 4.65
CA LEU A 133 5.02 -4.18 5.79
C LEU A 133 6.19 -3.74 6.67
N GLU A 134 7.28 -3.27 6.10
CA GLU A 134 8.39 -2.65 6.83
C GLU A 134 7.91 -1.44 7.64
N ASP A 135 7.22 -0.49 7.01
CA ASP A 135 6.66 0.70 7.68
C ASP A 135 5.70 0.32 8.82
N ALA A 136 4.90 -0.74 8.65
CA ALA A 136 3.98 -1.24 9.67
C ALA A 136 4.71 -1.90 10.85
N LEU A 137 5.78 -2.65 10.59
CA LEU A 137 6.63 -3.26 11.61
C LEU A 137 7.42 -2.20 12.38
N ASP A 138 7.98 -1.22 11.69
CA ASP A 138 8.67 -0.09 12.29
C ASP A 138 7.73 0.76 13.16
N LEU A 139 6.48 0.92 12.72
CA LEU A 139 5.46 1.57 13.52
C LEU A 139 5.16 0.79 14.80
N CYS A 140 5.07 -0.53 14.74
CA CYS A 140 4.95 -1.37 15.94
C CYS A 140 6.13 -1.16 16.89
N GLU A 141 7.36 -1.16 16.38
CA GLU A 141 8.56 -0.96 17.19
C GLU A 141 8.55 0.42 17.87
N ARG A 142 8.28 1.50 17.13
CA ARG A 142 8.15 2.87 17.68
C ARG A 142 7.04 3.01 18.73
N LYS A 143 5.96 2.23 18.60
CA LYS A 143 4.84 2.22 19.55
C LYS A 143 5.04 1.20 20.69
N GLY A 144 6.14 0.45 20.69
CA GLY A 144 6.43 -0.56 21.70
C GLY A 144 5.52 -1.78 21.62
N ILE A 145 5.01 -2.14 20.44
CA ILE A 145 4.11 -3.28 20.19
C ILE A 145 4.95 -4.49 19.79
N LEU A 146 4.69 -5.64 20.41
CA LEU A 146 5.39 -6.88 20.09
C LEU A 146 4.72 -7.60 18.92
N VAL A 147 5.46 -7.84 17.84
CA VAL A 147 5.02 -8.71 16.73
C VAL A 147 5.64 -10.10 16.88
N VAL A 148 4.80 -11.13 16.84
CA VAL A 148 5.18 -12.55 16.93
C VAL A 148 4.70 -13.24 15.66
N ALA A 149 5.60 -13.88 14.90
CA ALA A 149 5.26 -14.46 13.61
C ALA A 149 5.86 -15.86 13.38
N ALA A 150 5.12 -16.69 12.64
CA ALA A 150 5.52 -18.07 12.32
C ALA A 150 6.64 -18.13 11.26
N THR A 151 7.63 -19.01 11.45
CA THR A 151 8.72 -19.18 10.46
C THR A 151 8.30 -19.91 9.18
N GLY A 152 7.13 -20.55 9.17
CA GLY A 152 6.62 -21.38 8.08
C GLY A 152 6.79 -22.88 8.30
N ASN A 153 6.26 -23.70 7.38
CA ASN A 153 6.12 -25.15 7.53
C ASN A 153 6.69 -25.96 6.34
N ASP A 154 7.65 -25.39 5.59
CA ASP A 154 8.24 -25.99 4.38
C ASP A 154 9.39 -26.98 4.69
N GLY A 155 9.92 -26.96 5.91
CA GLY A 155 10.99 -27.85 6.37
C GLY A 155 12.37 -27.52 5.84
N CYS A 156 12.56 -26.34 5.25
CA CYS A 156 13.81 -25.90 4.61
C CYS A 156 14.53 -24.77 5.36
N ALA A 157 15.77 -24.51 4.92
CA ALA A 157 16.54 -23.32 5.25
C ALA A 157 16.00 -22.09 4.48
N CYS A 158 14.75 -21.72 4.73
CA CYS A 158 13.99 -20.77 3.94
C CYS A 158 13.27 -19.75 4.82
N LEU A 159 13.07 -18.55 4.27
CA LEU A 159 12.60 -17.39 5.02
C LEU A 159 11.14 -17.09 4.70
N HIS A 160 10.37 -16.76 5.73
CA HIS A 160 9.02 -16.24 5.62
C HIS A 160 8.99 -14.84 6.22
N VAL A 161 8.43 -13.91 5.48
CA VAL A 161 8.22 -12.52 5.93
C VAL A 161 6.77 -12.43 6.45
N PRO A 162 6.53 -11.86 7.65
CA PRO A 162 7.42 -10.99 8.42
C PRO A 162 8.37 -11.66 9.43
N ALA A 163 8.30 -12.98 9.66
CA ALA A 163 9.11 -13.63 10.71
C ALA A 163 10.63 -13.43 10.52
N ALA A 164 11.11 -13.31 9.29
CA ALA A 164 12.52 -13.09 8.99
C ALA A 164 13.02 -11.66 9.31
N VAL A 165 12.11 -10.71 9.56
CA VAL A 165 12.46 -9.31 9.88
C VAL A 165 12.98 -9.21 11.31
N ALA A 166 14.09 -8.50 11.51
CA ALA A 166 14.83 -8.49 12.77
C ALA A 166 14.00 -8.03 13.99
N SER A 167 13.11 -7.05 13.82
CA SER A 167 12.25 -6.51 14.89
C SER A 167 11.15 -7.49 15.34
N VAL A 168 10.83 -8.49 14.53
CA VAL A 168 9.81 -9.51 14.81
C VAL A 168 10.36 -10.64 15.67
N LEU A 169 9.56 -11.18 16.59
CA LEU A 169 9.87 -12.43 17.30
C LEU A 169 9.44 -13.62 16.41
N ALA A 170 10.41 -14.28 15.79
CA ALA A 170 10.16 -15.43 14.94
C ALA A 170 9.90 -16.68 15.78
N VAL A 171 8.93 -17.52 15.39
CA VAL A 171 8.59 -18.72 16.15
C VAL A 171 8.54 -19.94 15.24
N GLY A 172 9.47 -20.87 15.48
CA GLY A 172 9.45 -22.21 14.90
C GLY A 172 8.77 -23.22 15.85
N ALA A 173 8.49 -24.41 15.33
CA ALA A 173 7.77 -25.45 16.07
C ALA A 173 8.70 -26.59 16.53
N MET A 174 8.49 -27.05 17.77
CA MET A 174 9.12 -28.25 18.33
C MET A 174 8.10 -29.25 18.88
N ASP A 175 8.53 -30.49 19.01
CA ASP A 175 7.78 -31.55 19.68
C ASP A 175 7.89 -31.49 21.21
N ALA A 176 7.21 -32.40 21.91
CA ALA A 176 7.22 -32.47 23.37
C ALA A 176 8.60 -32.82 23.97
N ALA A 177 9.50 -33.42 23.17
CA ALA A 177 10.88 -33.70 23.57
C ALA A 177 11.81 -32.50 23.33
N GLY A 178 11.28 -31.38 22.80
CA GLY A 178 12.05 -30.19 22.47
C GLY A 178 12.76 -30.27 21.12
N ARG A 179 12.50 -31.31 20.31
CA ARG A 179 13.14 -31.45 19.00
C ARG A 179 12.40 -30.60 17.95
N PRO A 180 13.10 -29.89 17.06
CA PRO A 180 12.46 -29.14 15.98
C PRO A 180 11.59 -30.07 15.12
N LEU A 181 10.39 -29.62 14.72
CA LEU A 181 9.60 -30.35 13.74
C LEU A 181 10.33 -30.40 12.39
N GLN A 182 10.20 -31.50 11.66
CA GLN A 182 10.79 -31.63 10.32
C GLN A 182 10.27 -30.56 9.36
N SER A 183 8.99 -30.20 9.47
CA SER A 183 8.37 -29.12 8.70
C SER A 183 8.77 -27.72 9.15
N SER A 184 9.34 -27.51 10.35
CA SER A 184 9.66 -26.16 10.82
C SER A 184 10.80 -25.56 10.00
N ASN A 185 10.58 -24.39 9.42
CA ASN A 185 11.61 -23.65 8.70
C ASN A 185 12.69 -23.12 9.64
N PHE A 186 13.89 -22.96 9.09
CA PHE A 186 15.08 -22.44 9.79
C PHE A 186 15.92 -21.57 8.85
N GLY A 187 16.94 -20.89 9.37
CA GLY A 187 17.76 -19.99 8.57
C GLY A 187 18.57 -19.02 9.44
N ALA A 188 19.61 -18.42 8.85
CA ALA A 188 20.51 -17.52 9.57
C ALA A 188 19.77 -16.32 10.17
N SER A 189 18.80 -15.74 9.46
CA SER A 189 18.00 -14.61 9.95
C SER A 189 17.29 -14.92 11.26
N TYR A 190 16.73 -16.13 11.38
CA TYR A 190 16.03 -16.57 12.60
C TYR A 190 16.98 -16.86 13.78
N GLY A 191 18.28 -16.97 13.55
CA GLY A 191 19.25 -17.20 14.62
C GLY A 191 19.36 -16.03 15.60
N ALA A 192 19.01 -14.81 15.18
CA ALA A 192 19.09 -13.61 16.02
C ALA A 192 17.75 -13.24 16.69
N ASN A 193 16.63 -13.56 16.07
CA ASN A 193 15.30 -13.11 16.50
C ASN A 193 14.27 -14.24 16.69
N GLY A 194 14.68 -15.51 16.55
CA GLY A 194 13.77 -16.66 16.52
C GLY A 194 13.93 -17.63 17.67
N ILE A 195 12.82 -18.18 18.16
CA ILE A 195 12.79 -19.24 19.19
C ILE A 195 11.93 -20.42 18.74
N LEU A 196 12.17 -21.61 19.29
CA LEU A 196 11.29 -22.76 19.13
C LEU A 196 10.29 -22.86 20.28
N ALA A 197 9.03 -23.10 19.95
CA ALA A 197 7.97 -23.34 20.92
C ALA A 197 7.18 -24.62 20.59
N PRO A 198 6.49 -25.23 21.58
CA PRO A 198 5.69 -26.43 21.34
C PRO A 198 4.64 -26.17 20.27
N GLY A 199 4.68 -26.94 19.20
CA GLY A 199 3.78 -26.80 18.06
C GLY A 199 3.40 -28.13 17.44
N ALA A 200 3.57 -29.24 18.15
CA ALA A 200 3.25 -30.59 17.68
C ALA A 200 2.09 -31.19 18.49
N GLY A 201 1.06 -31.71 17.81
CA GLY A 201 -0.03 -32.45 18.45
C GLY A 201 -0.83 -31.63 19.47
N LEU A 202 -1.01 -30.33 19.23
CA LEU A 202 -1.79 -29.48 20.12
C LEU A 202 -3.27 -29.75 19.91
N THR A 203 -4.00 -30.04 21.00
CA THR A 203 -5.46 -30.19 20.96
C THR A 203 -6.11 -28.82 21.00
N VAL A 204 -6.85 -28.49 19.94
CA VAL A 204 -7.49 -27.19 19.72
C VAL A 204 -8.96 -27.39 19.34
N SER A 205 -9.78 -26.38 19.59
CA SER A 205 -11.17 -26.32 19.13
C SER A 205 -11.21 -25.73 17.71
N SER A 206 -11.80 -26.45 16.77
CA SER A 206 -11.98 -26.05 15.37
C SER A 206 -13.45 -25.66 15.11
N LEU A 207 -13.81 -25.50 13.83
CA LEU A 207 -15.17 -25.15 13.40
C LEU A 207 -16.22 -26.02 14.08
N ARG A 208 -17.36 -25.42 14.47
CA ARG A 208 -18.47 -26.12 15.15
C ARG A 208 -18.08 -26.77 16.49
N GLY A 209 -16.92 -26.43 17.07
CA GLY A 209 -16.47 -26.90 18.37
C GLY A 209 -15.79 -28.28 18.36
N GLU A 210 -15.39 -28.80 17.20
CA GLU A 210 -14.66 -30.07 17.12
C GLU A 210 -13.28 -29.97 17.78
N ARG A 211 -12.90 -30.97 18.59
CA ARG A 211 -11.56 -31.05 19.19
C ARG A 211 -10.62 -31.83 18.28
N VAL A 212 -9.63 -31.15 17.73
CA VAL A 212 -8.69 -31.71 16.75
C VAL A 212 -7.25 -31.54 17.22
N GLN A 213 -6.37 -32.43 16.80
CA GLN A 213 -4.93 -32.27 16.98
C GLN A 213 -4.32 -31.58 15.76
N ARG A 214 -3.47 -30.58 16.01
CA ARG A 214 -2.78 -29.81 14.98
C ARG A 214 -1.30 -29.64 15.28
N SER A 215 -0.52 -29.50 14.22
CA SER A 215 0.91 -29.27 14.30
C SER A 215 1.33 -28.18 13.30
N GLY A 216 2.28 -27.33 13.68
CA GLY A 216 2.85 -26.29 12.82
C GLY A 216 3.39 -25.08 13.58
N SER A 217 4.21 -24.28 12.91
CA SER A 217 4.75 -23.02 13.45
C SER A 217 3.66 -22.00 13.77
N SER A 218 2.52 -22.02 13.07
CA SER A 218 1.32 -21.22 13.38
C SER A 218 0.83 -21.42 14.81
N PHE A 219 0.79 -22.67 15.29
CA PHE A 219 0.35 -23.01 16.64
C PHE A 219 1.42 -22.69 17.68
N ALA A 220 2.70 -22.93 17.36
CA ALA A 220 3.81 -22.52 18.21
C ALA A 220 3.83 -20.99 18.44
N THR A 221 3.54 -20.21 17.40
CA THR A 221 3.40 -18.75 17.45
C THR A 221 2.31 -18.33 18.44
N ALA A 222 1.14 -18.94 18.37
CA ALA A 222 0.05 -18.70 19.33
C ALA A 222 0.45 -19.05 20.77
N VAL A 223 1.23 -20.13 20.98
CA VAL A 223 1.76 -20.48 22.30
C VAL A 223 2.67 -19.38 22.85
N VAL A 224 3.61 -18.87 22.03
CA VAL A 224 4.51 -17.78 22.43
C VAL A 224 3.75 -16.49 22.71
N THR A 225 2.78 -16.14 21.86
CA THR A 225 1.89 -14.99 22.06
C THR A 225 1.17 -15.08 23.41
N GLY A 226 0.62 -16.25 23.74
CA GLY A 226 -0.04 -16.49 25.03
C GLY A 226 0.90 -16.29 26.20
N VAL A 227 2.10 -16.90 26.17
CA VAL A 227 3.13 -16.72 27.20
C VAL A 227 3.51 -15.25 27.36
N ALA A 228 3.76 -14.55 26.25
CA ALA A 228 4.12 -13.13 26.24
C ALA A 228 3.02 -12.25 26.87
N ALA A 229 1.75 -12.50 26.55
CA ALA A 229 0.61 -11.77 27.11
C ALA A 229 0.50 -11.94 28.63
N ARG A 230 0.75 -13.14 29.15
CA ARG A 230 0.68 -13.44 30.60
C ARG A 230 1.85 -12.81 31.36
N LEU A 231 3.06 -12.86 30.80
CA LEU A 231 4.23 -12.17 31.34
C LEU A 231 4.01 -10.64 31.38
N LEU A 232 3.53 -10.06 30.27
CA LEU A 232 3.24 -8.63 30.19
C LEU A 232 2.15 -8.21 31.18
N SER A 233 1.10 -9.03 31.34
CA SER A 233 0.05 -8.79 32.35
C SER A 233 0.60 -8.77 33.78
N ALA A 234 1.51 -9.69 34.10
CA ALA A 234 2.16 -9.72 35.41
C ALA A 234 3.03 -8.48 35.64
N ALA A 235 3.79 -8.07 34.61
CA ALA A 235 4.61 -6.87 34.67
C ALA A 235 3.78 -5.59 34.89
N ARG A 236 2.65 -5.46 34.17
CA ARG A 236 1.71 -4.32 34.33
C ARG A 236 1.12 -4.24 35.74
N ARG A 237 0.76 -5.38 36.34
CA ARG A 237 0.26 -5.43 37.73
C ARG A 237 1.30 -4.98 38.75
N ALA A 238 2.58 -5.21 38.48
CA ALA A 238 3.68 -4.79 39.34
C ALA A 238 4.00 -3.28 39.23
N GLY A 239 3.35 -2.54 38.31
CA GLY A 239 3.40 -1.07 38.27
C GLY A 239 4.71 -0.46 37.77
N ARG A 240 5.58 -1.21 37.07
CA ARG A 240 6.84 -0.71 36.49
C ARG A 240 6.71 -0.39 35.00
N SER A 241 7.59 0.48 34.49
CA SER A 241 7.72 0.82 33.06
C SER A 241 8.30 -0.34 32.27
N PHE A 242 7.50 -1.39 32.07
CA PHE A 242 7.90 -2.62 31.39
C PHE A 242 7.01 -2.84 30.15
N GLY A 243 7.62 -2.85 28.97
CA GLY A 243 6.90 -2.87 27.69
C GLY A 243 6.86 -4.24 27.00
N PRO A 244 6.02 -4.42 25.96
CA PRO A 244 6.02 -5.63 25.12
C PRO A 244 7.38 -5.99 24.51
N LEU A 245 8.20 -5.00 24.13
CA LEU A 245 9.54 -5.25 23.58
C LEU A 245 10.53 -5.78 24.64
N ASP A 246 10.36 -5.44 25.92
CA ASP A 246 11.15 -6.04 27.00
C ASP A 246 10.81 -7.53 27.19
N ILE A 247 9.54 -7.90 26.98
CA ILE A 247 9.10 -9.30 27.01
C ILE A 247 9.76 -10.09 25.88
N ARG A 248 9.85 -9.52 24.67
CA ARG A 248 10.60 -10.12 23.55
C ARG A 248 12.04 -10.40 23.95
N ARG A 249 12.72 -9.42 24.55
CA ARG A 249 14.10 -9.60 25.04
C ARG A 249 14.20 -10.74 26.06
N ILE A 250 13.32 -10.78 27.06
CA ILE A 250 13.32 -11.86 28.06
C ILE A 250 13.15 -13.24 27.39
N LEU A 251 12.21 -13.37 26.45
CA LEU A 251 11.93 -14.63 25.79
C LEU A 251 13.13 -15.14 24.98
N ILE A 252 13.87 -14.25 24.33
CA ILE A 252 15.08 -14.61 23.58
C ILE A 252 16.26 -14.90 24.54
N GLU A 253 16.51 -14.04 25.54
CA GLU A 253 17.62 -14.19 26.49
C GLU A 253 17.53 -15.47 27.32
N THR A 254 16.31 -15.91 27.64
CA THR A 254 16.07 -17.09 28.47
C THR A 254 15.85 -18.36 27.63
N ALA A 255 15.83 -18.26 26.30
CA ALA A 255 15.69 -19.42 25.44
C ALA A 255 16.86 -20.38 25.66
N ARG A 256 16.56 -21.67 25.85
CA ARG A 256 17.58 -22.69 26.05
C ARG A 256 18.35 -22.89 24.74
N PRO A 257 19.67 -22.62 24.70
CA PRO A 257 20.44 -22.71 23.48
C PRO A 257 20.55 -24.18 23.02
N CYS A 258 20.98 -24.38 21.78
CA CYS A 258 21.28 -25.71 21.28
C CYS A 258 22.46 -26.33 22.02
N ASP A 259 22.36 -27.63 22.35
CA ASP A 259 23.50 -28.46 22.73
C ASP A 259 23.92 -29.31 21.51
N PRO A 260 25.09 -29.04 20.87
CA PRO A 260 25.54 -29.80 19.72
C PRO A 260 25.69 -31.31 19.96
N GLN A 261 25.94 -31.73 21.21
CA GLN A 261 26.12 -33.14 21.55
C GLN A 261 24.79 -33.88 21.71
N ALA A 262 23.75 -33.19 22.18
CA ALA A 262 22.43 -33.77 22.41
C ALA A 262 21.45 -33.57 21.24
N ASP A 263 21.54 -32.44 20.54
CA ASP A 263 20.54 -32.00 19.57
C ASP A 263 20.96 -32.24 18.11
N GLY A 264 22.26 -32.31 17.82
CA GLY A 264 22.82 -32.51 16.48
C GLY A 264 22.68 -31.29 15.55
N GLU A 265 21.46 -30.98 15.09
CA GLU A 265 21.18 -29.95 14.07
C GLU A 265 20.88 -28.57 14.67
N CYS A 266 21.90 -27.90 15.23
CA CYS A 266 21.73 -26.63 15.91
C CYS A 266 21.16 -25.49 15.05
N ALA A 267 21.38 -25.50 13.74
CA ALA A 267 20.79 -24.51 12.84
C ALA A 267 19.25 -24.50 12.88
N ARG A 268 18.62 -25.64 13.22
CA ARG A 268 17.16 -25.78 13.32
C ARG A 268 16.60 -25.31 14.66
N VAL A 269 17.47 -24.97 15.62
CA VAL A 269 17.08 -24.56 16.98
C VAL A 269 16.85 -23.04 17.08
N LEU A 270 17.18 -22.30 16.02
CA LEU A 270 17.11 -20.83 15.98
C LEU A 270 17.99 -20.24 17.10
N ALA A 271 17.55 -19.19 17.81
CA ALA A 271 18.26 -18.69 18.99
C ALA A 271 18.14 -19.63 20.21
N GLY A 272 17.12 -20.50 20.26
CA GLY A 272 16.92 -21.43 21.37
C GLY A 272 15.48 -21.95 21.51
N ARG A 273 15.26 -22.81 22.51
CA ARG A 273 13.96 -23.38 22.88
C ARG A 273 13.30 -22.53 23.97
N LEU A 274 12.01 -22.23 23.82
CA LEU A 274 11.22 -21.51 24.81
C LEU A 274 11.37 -22.11 26.22
N ASP A 275 11.81 -21.30 27.17
CA ASP A 275 11.88 -21.63 28.59
C ASP A 275 10.96 -20.70 29.39
N VAL A 276 9.72 -21.15 29.59
CA VAL A 276 8.71 -20.38 30.33
C VAL A 276 9.13 -20.16 31.78
N ARG A 277 9.81 -21.13 32.41
CA ARG A 277 10.24 -21.00 33.81
C ARG A 277 11.36 -19.97 33.92
N GLY A 278 12.36 -20.06 33.04
CA GLY A 278 13.44 -19.09 32.94
C GLY A 278 12.92 -17.67 32.69
N ALA A 279 11.97 -17.51 31.76
CA ALA A 279 11.35 -16.23 31.46
C ALA A 279 10.60 -15.62 32.67
N ILE A 280 9.84 -16.44 33.41
CA ILE A 280 9.15 -16.00 34.63
C ILE A 280 10.14 -15.55 35.70
N GLU A 281 11.22 -16.31 35.91
CA GLU A 281 12.22 -15.99 36.92
C GLU A 281 12.98 -14.71 36.55
N ARG A 282 13.39 -14.57 35.29
CA ARG A 282 14.01 -13.35 34.76
C ARG A 282 13.09 -12.14 34.90
N LEU A 283 11.79 -12.31 34.65
CA LEU A 283 10.80 -11.25 34.86
C LEU A 283 10.75 -10.84 36.33
N ARG A 284 10.68 -11.80 37.27
CA ARG A 284 10.66 -11.51 38.72
C ARG A 284 11.92 -10.77 39.16
N GLN A 285 13.09 -11.23 38.76
CA GLN A 285 14.38 -10.55 39.02
C GLN A 285 14.39 -9.13 38.48
N THR A 286 13.82 -8.93 37.30
CA THR A 286 13.75 -7.58 36.71
C THR A 286 12.78 -6.70 37.48
N LEU A 287 11.69 -7.24 38.05
CA LEU A 287 10.67 -6.51 38.79
C LEU A 287 11.06 -6.18 40.24
N GLU A 288 12.02 -6.89 40.84
CA GLU A 288 12.54 -6.57 42.17
C GLU A 288 13.30 -5.22 42.16
N PRO A 289 13.12 -4.36 43.18
CA PRO A 289 13.88 -3.11 43.28
C PRO A 289 15.36 -3.42 43.55
N GLU A 290 16.27 -2.78 42.81
CA GLU A 290 17.68 -2.76 43.18
C GLU A 290 17.80 -2.13 44.58
N LEU A 291 18.24 -2.93 45.55
CA LEU A 291 18.74 -2.41 46.82
C LEU A 291 20.06 -1.68 46.53
N GLU A 292 20.00 -0.38 46.27
CA GLU A 292 21.20 0.45 46.24
C GLU A 292 21.91 0.43 47.60
N GLY A 293 23.21 0.08 47.59
CA GLY A 293 24.16 0.61 48.56
C GLY A 293 24.84 -0.39 49.50
N ALA A 294 25.83 -1.14 49.01
CA ALA A 294 26.94 -1.62 49.83
C ALA A 294 28.26 -1.61 49.04
N VAL A 295 28.67 -0.43 48.57
CA VAL A 295 30.06 -0.20 48.18
C VAL A 295 30.87 -0.07 49.47
N PHE A 296 31.60 -1.13 49.81
CA PHE A 296 32.55 -1.15 50.93
C PHE A 296 33.81 -0.38 50.53
N LEU A 297 33.96 0.85 51.04
CA LEU A 297 35.24 1.57 51.05
C LEU A 297 35.80 1.56 52.48
N PRO A 298 37.03 1.07 52.72
CA PRO A 298 37.62 1.15 54.04
C PRO A 298 38.27 2.53 54.19
N ARG A 299 37.77 3.35 55.12
CA ARG A 299 38.52 4.50 55.65
C ARG A 299 38.40 4.58 57.17
N SER A 300 39.51 4.17 57.80
CA SER A 300 40.19 4.76 58.95
C SER A 300 39.48 5.90 59.72
N GLY A 301 39.27 5.66 61.02
CA GLY A 301 39.73 6.55 62.10
C GLY A 301 38.82 7.72 62.53
N ASN A 302 38.29 7.61 63.76
CA ASN A 302 37.95 8.65 64.74
C ASN A 302 37.40 10.01 64.27
N ASP A 303 36.20 10.38 64.71
CA ASP A 303 36.06 11.27 65.89
C ASP A 303 34.59 11.49 66.29
N GLN A 304 34.44 11.88 67.55
CA GLN A 304 33.23 12.00 68.36
C GLN A 304 32.31 13.17 67.97
N ALA A 305 31.03 13.02 68.34
CA ALA A 305 30.20 13.98 69.12
C ALA A 305 28.85 14.38 68.51
N GLY A 306 27.77 13.88 69.14
CA GLY A 306 26.80 14.77 69.81
C GLY A 306 25.52 15.20 69.08
N ARG A 307 24.38 14.87 69.74
CA ARG A 307 23.08 15.55 69.81
C ARG A 307 21.95 15.14 68.84
N GLU A 308 21.03 14.34 69.35
CA GLU A 308 19.56 14.49 69.16
C GLU A 308 19.03 15.70 70.00
N PRO A 309 17.74 16.14 70.00
CA PRO A 309 16.50 15.51 69.48
C PRO A 309 15.38 16.44 68.88
N MET A 310 14.31 15.78 68.38
CA MET A 310 12.84 16.05 68.42
C MET A 310 12.21 17.45 68.21
N ILE A 311 11.13 17.50 67.40
CA ILE A 311 9.72 17.95 67.68
C ILE A 311 8.95 17.92 66.31
N ARG A 312 7.94 17.06 66.08
CA ARG A 312 6.47 17.22 66.29
C ARG A 312 5.84 18.51 65.75
N GLU A 313 5.14 18.45 64.61
CA GLU A 313 3.67 18.64 64.55
C GLU A 313 3.09 18.57 63.13
N THR A 314 1.86 18.09 63.11
CA THR A 314 0.92 17.87 62.01
C THR A 314 0.22 19.17 61.59
N LEU A 315 0.10 19.41 60.28
CA LEU A 315 -0.96 20.25 59.71
C LEU A 315 -1.57 19.54 58.50
N SER A 316 -2.85 19.26 58.66
CA SER A 316 -3.78 18.68 57.70
C SER A 316 -4.44 19.80 56.87
N VAL A 317 -4.44 19.69 55.54
CA VAL A 317 -5.50 20.23 54.67
C VAL A 317 -5.61 19.33 53.42
N SER A 318 -6.82 18.83 53.18
CA SER A 318 -7.24 17.95 52.07
C SER A 318 -7.51 18.76 50.76
N PRO A 319 -7.79 18.11 49.62
CA PRO A 319 -7.63 18.69 48.28
C PRO A 319 -8.82 19.58 47.90
N SER A 320 -8.55 20.66 47.18
CA SER A 320 -9.58 21.49 46.57
C SER A 320 -9.97 20.93 45.21
N ALA A 321 -11.21 20.48 45.11
CA ALA A 321 -11.92 20.22 43.86
C ALA A 321 -12.36 21.55 43.23
N ALA A 322 -12.02 21.76 41.97
CA ALA A 322 -12.64 22.77 41.12
C ALA A 322 -13.29 22.06 39.92
N THR A 323 -14.60 21.88 40.06
CA THR A 323 -15.54 21.45 39.03
C THR A 323 -15.71 22.59 38.03
N MET A 324 -15.47 22.36 36.74
CA MET A 324 -16.03 23.18 35.67
C MET A 324 -16.65 22.29 34.61
N SER A 325 -17.96 22.47 34.43
CA SER A 325 -18.81 21.80 33.44
C SER A 325 -18.59 22.36 32.03
N PRO A 326 -18.77 21.54 30.98
CA PRO A 326 -18.73 22.00 29.59
C PRO A 326 -20.01 22.76 29.20
N PRO A 327 -19.95 23.73 28.27
CA PRO A 327 -21.13 24.47 27.84
C PRO A 327 -22.04 23.61 26.96
N GLY A 328 -23.35 23.86 27.12
CA GLY A 328 -24.46 23.04 26.67
C GLY A 328 -24.68 22.94 25.17
N ARG A 329 -25.22 21.78 24.80
CA ARG A 329 -25.96 21.50 23.56
C ARG A 329 -27.25 22.32 23.54
N SER A 330 -27.45 23.12 22.49
CA SER A 330 -28.79 23.51 22.03
C SER A 330 -29.20 22.58 20.89
N GLY A 331 -30.21 21.75 21.13
CA GLY A 331 -30.81 20.92 20.10
C GLY A 331 -31.71 21.74 19.18
N ILE A 332 -31.66 21.44 17.89
CA ILE A 332 -32.80 21.56 16.99
C ILE A 332 -33.03 20.17 16.42
N ALA A 333 -34.20 19.61 16.75
CA ALA A 333 -34.71 18.39 16.19
C ALA A 333 -35.01 18.60 14.69
N GLY A 334 -34.42 17.76 13.85
CA GLY A 334 -34.82 17.58 12.45
C GLY A 334 -35.09 16.10 12.24
N ALA A 335 -36.34 15.70 12.42
CA ALA A 335 -36.82 14.37 12.06
C ALA A 335 -36.66 14.17 10.55
N VAL A 336 -35.92 13.14 10.13
CA VAL A 336 -36.06 12.61 8.78
C VAL A 336 -36.97 11.40 8.89
N LEU A 337 -38.24 11.66 8.60
CA LEU A 337 -39.29 10.69 8.40
C LEU A 337 -38.91 9.75 7.25
N GLN A 338 -39.06 8.44 7.49
CA GLN A 338 -39.49 7.52 6.45
C GLN A 338 -40.84 7.99 5.91
N SER A 339 -40.98 7.99 4.58
CA SER A 339 -42.29 7.82 3.94
C SER A 339 -42.13 7.07 2.62
N ASP A 340 -42.68 5.87 2.63
CA ASP A 340 -43.02 5.05 1.47
C ASP A 340 -44.07 5.69 0.55
N CYS A 341 -44.24 5.04 -0.61
CA CYS A 341 -45.43 4.97 -1.49
C CYS A 341 -45.62 6.03 -2.59
N GLY A 342 -45.26 5.66 -3.83
CA GLY A 342 -46.18 5.03 -4.81
C GLY A 342 -47.19 5.88 -5.60
N CYS A 343 -47.10 5.82 -6.95
CA CYS A 343 -48.16 5.76 -7.99
C CYS A 343 -47.48 5.93 -9.38
N GLY A 344 -47.79 5.25 -10.49
CA GLY A 344 -48.91 4.40 -10.88
C GLY A 344 -49.49 4.83 -12.25
N CYS A 345 -49.65 3.88 -13.20
CA CYS A 345 -50.39 3.91 -14.50
C CYS A 345 -49.63 4.44 -15.74
N GLY A 346 -49.59 3.80 -16.93
CA GLY A 346 -50.17 2.58 -17.53
C GLY A 346 -49.95 2.64 -19.07
N GLY A 347 -49.99 1.59 -19.91
CA GLY A 347 -50.16 0.16 -19.72
C GLY A 347 -50.23 -0.61 -21.06
N LYS A 348 -50.52 -1.93 -20.94
CA LYS A 348 -51.08 -2.93 -21.90
C LYS A 348 -50.22 -3.27 -23.13
N LYS A 349 -50.12 -4.50 -23.64
CA LYS A 349 -50.62 -5.89 -23.46
C LYS A 349 -49.65 -6.70 -24.37
N GLN A 350 -49.29 -7.98 -24.21
CA GLN A 350 -50.07 -9.18 -23.98
C GLN A 350 -49.06 -10.35 -23.88
N ALA A 351 -49.31 -11.29 -22.99
CA ALA A 351 -48.63 -12.58 -22.97
C ALA A 351 -49.31 -13.57 -23.92
N ALA A 352 -48.51 -14.44 -24.56
CA ALA A 352 -48.87 -15.78 -24.99
C ALA A 352 -47.57 -16.61 -24.86
N GLN A 353 -47.43 -17.45 -23.82
CA GLN A 353 -47.78 -18.89 -23.82
C GLN A 353 -47.27 -19.63 -25.07
N GLN A 354 -46.22 -20.44 -24.91
CA GLN A 354 -46.36 -21.91 -24.97
C GLN A 354 -45.10 -22.65 -24.50
N GLU A 355 -45.35 -23.70 -23.72
CA GLU A 355 -44.41 -24.72 -23.23
C GLU A 355 -44.04 -25.74 -24.33
N LEU A 356 -43.10 -26.64 -23.96
CA LEU A 356 -42.81 -27.98 -24.50
C LEU A 356 -41.90 -27.98 -25.75
N ALA A 357 -40.88 -28.82 -25.90
CA ALA A 357 -40.57 -30.11 -25.30
C ALA A 357 -39.07 -30.44 -25.38
N ALA A 358 -38.63 -31.36 -24.51
CA ALA A 358 -37.39 -32.10 -24.63
C ALA A 358 -37.42 -33.07 -25.83
N GLY A 359 -36.27 -33.28 -26.45
CA GLY A 359 -36.00 -34.34 -27.43
C GLY A 359 -34.50 -34.59 -27.53
N ALA A 360 -34.07 -35.77 -27.12
CA ALA A 360 -32.70 -36.30 -27.19
C ALA A 360 -32.49 -37.14 -28.47
N MET A 361 -31.24 -37.61 -28.65
CA MET A 361 -30.71 -38.55 -29.66
C MET A 361 -30.28 -37.89 -30.98
N ASP A 362 -29.24 -38.31 -31.68
CA ASP A 362 -28.04 -39.14 -31.46
C ASP A 362 -27.27 -39.06 -32.80
N ASP A 363 -26.00 -39.47 -32.77
CA ASP A 363 -25.20 -40.01 -33.88
C ASP A 363 -24.56 -39.08 -34.95
N ALA A 364 -23.22 -39.05 -34.81
CA ALA A 364 -22.16 -39.26 -35.80
C ALA A 364 -22.54 -39.40 -37.29
N ASP A 365 -21.74 -38.76 -38.16
CA ASP A 365 -20.78 -39.49 -38.99
C ASP A 365 -19.77 -38.55 -39.69
N GLU A 366 -18.57 -39.07 -39.84
CA GLU A 366 -17.39 -38.58 -40.57
C GLU A 366 -17.69 -38.25 -42.04
N PHE A 367 -16.92 -37.34 -42.66
CA PHE A 367 -16.25 -37.58 -43.94
C PHE A 367 -15.15 -36.51 -44.15
N ASP A 368 -13.91 -36.98 -44.25
CA ASP A 368 -12.75 -36.29 -44.83
C ASP A 368 -12.99 -35.95 -46.31
N GLU A 369 -12.41 -34.85 -46.82
CA GLU A 369 -11.34 -34.95 -47.82
C GLU A 369 -10.77 -33.57 -48.24
N ASP A 370 -9.48 -33.65 -48.55
CA ASP A 370 -8.49 -32.62 -48.80
C ASP A 370 -8.76 -31.65 -49.96
N MET A 371 -8.33 -30.40 -49.73
CA MET A 371 -8.05 -29.38 -50.73
C MET A 371 -6.65 -29.61 -51.34
N LEU A 372 -6.59 -29.86 -52.66
CA LEU A 372 -5.38 -29.74 -53.47
C LEU A 372 -5.51 -28.59 -54.47
N ALA A 373 -4.41 -27.85 -54.59
CA ALA A 373 -4.21 -26.68 -55.42
C ALA A 373 -3.80 -27.01 -56.87
N ALA A 374 -3.84 -25.94 -57.70
CA ALA A 374 -2.98 -25.61 -58.85
C ALA A 374 -3.62 -25.62 -60.27
N GLY A 375 -3.20 -24.63 -61.06
CA GLY A 375 -3.27 -24.56 -62.54
C GLY A 375 -4.32 -23.56 -63.06
N ASP A 376 -4.04 -22.30 -63.40
CA ASP A 376 -3.13 -21.71 -64.42
C ASP A 376 -3.85 -21.37 -65.76
N ASP A 377 -3.45 -20.19 -66.25
CA ASP A 377 -3.49 -19.61 -67.60
C ASP A 377 -4.76 -19.12 -68.33
N GLY A 378 -4.71 -17.84 -68.73
CA GLY A 378 -4.78 -17.46 -70.14
C GLY A 378 -5.84 -16.44 -70.61
N GLY A 379 -5.39 -15.23 -70.97
CA GLY A 379 -5.74 -14.59 -72.27
C GLY A 379 -6.62 -13.33 -72.29
N ASP A 380 -5.96 -12.16 -72.28
CA ASP A 380 -5.94 -11.06 -73.26
C ASP A 380 -7.20 -10.38 -73.89
N ASP A 381 -6.93 -9.10 -74.21
CA ASP A 381 -7.57 -8.15 -75.16
C ASP A 381 -8.77 -7.31 -74.66
N ASP A 382 -8.96 -6.04 -75.02
CA ASP A 382 -8.15 -4.87 -75.39
C ASP A 382 -9.16 -3.70 -75.49
N ASP A 383 -8.67 -2.46 -75.34
CA ASP A 383 -9.20 -1.19 -75.87
C ASP A 383 -10.61 -0.62 -75.52
N GLY A 384 -10.60 0.68 -75.19
CA GLY A 384 -11.55 1.62 -75.83
C GLY A 384 -12.14 2.73 -74.96
N ASP A 385 -11.51 3.91 -75.03
CA ASP A 385 -11.91 5.24 -74.55
C ASP A 385 -13.37 5.68 -74.75
N GLY A 386 -13.83 6.63 -73.92
CA GLY A 386 -14.99 7.47 -74.25
C GLY A 386 -15.49 8.38 -73.13
N ASP A 387 -14.85 9.54 -72.96
CA ASP A 387 -15.26 10.68 -72.14
C ASP A 387 -16.62 11.32 -72.53
N VAL A 388 -17.10 12.15 -71.59
CA VAL A 388 -17.87 13.42 -71.73
C VAL A 388 -19.32 13.45 -71.21
N ASP A 389 -19.44 14.32 -70.21
CA ASP A 389 -20.58 15.00 -69.58
C ASP A 389 -21.81 15.35 -70.44
N VAL A 390 -22.97 15.57 -69.79
CA VAL A 390 -23.62 16.90 -69.66
C VAL A 390 -24.97 16.81 -68.90
N ALA A 391 -25.17 17.84 -68.09
CA ALA A 391 -26.25 18.20 -67.19
C ALA A 391 -27.70 18.29 -67.73
N GLY A 392 -28.64 18.39 -66.77
CA GLY A 392 -29.97 19.01 -66.94
C GLY A 392 -30.93 18.64 -65.80
N ALA A 393 -31.15 19.53 -64.81
CA ALA A 393 -32.37 20.36 -64.67
C ALA A 393 -33.65 19.56 -64.35
N MET A 394 -34.62 19.91 -63.50
CA MET A 394 -34.98 21.00 -62.58
C MET A 394 -36.50 20.76 -62.28
N GLN A 395 -37.08 21.41 -61.25
CA GLN A 395 -38.53 21.58 -60.99
C GLN A 395 -39.25 20.46 -60.22
N SER A 396 -40.27 20.66 -59.38
CA SER A 396 -40.83 21.76 -58.57
C SER A 396 -42.18 21.23 -58.05
N ALA A 397 -42.57 21.48 -56.80
CA ALA A 397 -43.95 21.89 -56.42
C ALA A 397 -44.21 21.77 -54.90
N ARG A 398 -44.71 22.87 -54.32
CA ARG A 398 -45.49 22.94 -53.06
C ARG A 398 -46.84 23.58 -53.39
N PRO A 399 -47.87 23.41 -52.55
CA PRO A 399 -48.67 24.57 -52.11
C PRO A 399 -49.00 24.58 -50.59
N VAL A 400 -48.84 25.73 -49.89
CA VAL A 400 -49.87 26.73 -49.45
C VAL A 400 -50.55 26.37 -48.10
N ARG A 401 -50.12 26.91 -46.95
CA ARG A 401 -50.52 28.17 -46.23
C ARG A 401 -51.96 28.23 -45.66
N ARG A 402 -52.07 28.32 -44.32
CA ARG A 402 -53.02 29.20 -43.59
C ARG A 402 -52.36 29.77 -42.32
N ARG A 403 -52.45 31.09 -42.15
CA ARG A 403 -51.99 31.89 -40.99
C ARG A 403 -53.16 32.21 -40.06
N ARG A 404 -52.92 32.21 -38.74
CA ARG A 404 -53.45 33.20 -37.79
C ARG A 404 -52.37 33.50 -36.74
N SER A 405 -52.30 34.75 -36.35
CA SER A 405 -51.22 35.44 -35.63
C SER A 405 -51.62 35.79 -34.19
N ALA A 406 -50.68 35.69 -33.25
CA ALA A 406 -50.49 36.65 -32.15
C ALA A 406 -49.15 36.37 -31.41
N LEU A 407 -48.28 37.40 -31.36
CA LEU A 407 -47.29 37.82 -30.33
C LEU A 407 -46.55 36.74 -29.49
N ALA A 408 -45.24 36.76 -29.24
CA ALA A 408 -44.17 37.76 -29.30
C ALA A 408 -42.78 37.07 -29.17
N GLU A 409 -41.74 37.91 -29.22
CA GLU A 409 -40.33 37.72 -28.82
C GLU A 409 -39.34 37.09 -29.82
N ALA A 410 -38.36 37.92 -30.17
CA ALA A 410 -37.21 37.60 -31.00
C ALA A 410 -36.25 36.69 -30.24
N ARG A 411 -35.94 35.52 -30.81
CA ARG A 411 -34.89 34.63 -30.33
C ARG A 411 -33.84 34.49 -31.43
N GLU A 412 -32.62 34.89 -31.10
CA GLU A 412 -31.42 34.77 -31.93
C GLU A 412 -31.24 33.34 -32.44
N VAL A 413 -30.87 33.25 -33.72
CA VAL A 413 -30.47 32.02 -34.40
C VAL A 413 -29.10 31.61 -33.86
N ARG A 414 -29.06 30.60 -32.98
CA ARG A 414 -27.82 29.90 -32.64
C ARG A 414 -27.44 28.96 -33.77
N GLN A 415 -26.25 29.17 -34.33
CA GLN A 415 -25.57 28.23 -35.21
C GLN A 415 -25.46 26.87 -34.53
N SER A 416 -25.74 25.80 -35.27
CA SER A 416 -25.63 24.43 -34.81
C SER A 416 -24.14 24.07 -34.61
N SER A 417 -23.70 24.03 -33.36
CA SER A 417 -22.48 23.34 -32.98
C SER A 417 -22.67 21.85 -33.24
N VAL A 418 -21.98 21.33 -34.26
CA VAL A 418 -21.86 19.88 -34.48
C VAL A 418 -21.14 19.32 -33.25
N THR A 419 -21.91 18.69 -32.37
CA THR A 419 -21.39 17.99 -31.21
C THR A 419 -21.26 16.54 -31.63
N GLN A 420 -20.04 16.00 -31.61
CA GLN A 420 -19.80 14.57 -31.83
C GLN A 420 -20.66 13.79 -30.82
N GLN A 421 -21.58 12.97 -31.33
CA GLN A 421 -22.42 12.11 -30.51
C GLN A 421 -21.55 10.98 -29.93
N GLY A 422 -21.14 11.13 -28.67
CA GLY A 422 -20.78 10.00 -27.84
C GLY A 422 -22.05 9.21 -27.49
N CYS A 423 -21.98 7.89 -27.60
CA CYS A 423 -23.06 6.98 -27.23
C CYS A 423 -23.34 7.12 -25.72
N GLY A 424 -24.38 7.86 -25.36
CA GLY A 424 -24.72 8.19 -23.97
C GLY A 424 -25.78 7.24 -23.41
N CYS A 425 -25.36 6.22 -22.65
CA CYS A 425 -26.23 5.58 -21.68
C CYS A 425 -26.40 6.55 -20.50
N GLY A 426 -27.65 6.89 -20.17
CA GLY A 426 -28.00 8.03 -19.31
C GLY A 426 -27.57 7.88 -17.85
N GLY A 427 -26.34 8.31 -17.55
CA GLY A 427 -25.89 8.76 -16.25
C GLY A 427 -25.42 10.22 -16.37
N ALA A 428 -25.60 11.03 -15.33
CA ALA A 428 -25.03 12.37 -15.29
C ALA A 428 -23.55 12.30 -15.67
N ALA A 429 -23.14 13.01 -16.72
CA ALA A 429 -21.78 12.97 -17.24
C ALA A 429 -20.81 13.39 -16.12
N LYS A 430 -20.17 12.41 -15.49
CA LYS A 430 -19.10 12.63 -14.51
C LYS A 430 -17.95 13.27 -15.29
N GLU A 431 -17.48 14.43 -14.83
CA GLU A 431 -16.33 15.08 -15.47
C GLU A 431 -15.16 14.08 -15.57
N PRO A 432 -14.44 14.04 -16.71
CA PRO A 432 -13.33 13.12 -16.89
C PRO A 432 -12.26 13.41 -15.85
N GLN A 433 -11.75 12.35 -15.22
CA GLN A 433 -10.76 12.46 -14.15
C GLN A 433 -9.45 13.02 -14.73
N LYS A 434 -9.03 14.19 -14.26
CA LYS A 434 -7.76 14.83 -14.65
C LYS A 434 -6.61 14.20 -13.88
N VAL A 435 -5.46 14.09 -14.54
CA VAL A 435 -4.22 13.60 -13.92
C VAL A 435 -3.03 14.43 -14.39
N TYR A 436 -2.08 14.65 -13.48
CA TYR A 436 -0.75 15.16 -13.79
C TYR A 436 0.27 14.23 -13.13
N ALA A 437 0.75 13.24 -13.88
CA ALA A 437 1.62 12.20 -13.35
C ALA A 437 3.07 12.44 -13.74
N ILE A 438 4.00 12.14 -12.83
CA ILE A 438 5.44 12.16 -13.09
C ILE A 438 6.03 10.76 -12.91
N GLY A 439 7.04 10.40 -13.68
CA GLY A 439 7.63 9.06 -13.62
C GLY A 439 8.70 8.82 -14.67
N SER A 440 8.97 7.56 -14.96
CA SER A 440 9.76 7.10 -16.12
C SER A 440 8.90 6.28 -17.07
N VAL A 441 9.18 6.34 -18.37
CA VAL A 441 8.41 5.59 -19.38
C VAL A 441 9.02 4.21 -19.57
N TRP A 442 8.18 3.19 -19.60
CA TRP A 442 8.54 1.84 -19.98
C TRP A 442 7.46 1.23 -20.89
N PHE A 443 7.58 -0.04 -21.23
CA PHE A 443 6.61 -0.75 -22.08
C PHE A 443 6.21 -2.11 -21.51
N ASP A 444 5.05 -2.59 -21.92
CA ASP A 444 4.53 -3.93 -21.69
C ASP A 444 3.82 -4.43 -22.95
N PHE A 445 3.88 -5.74 -23.22
CA PHE A 445 3.26 -6.31 -24.42
C PHE A 445 1.73 -6.50 -24.29
N GLY A 446 1.20 -6.45 -23.06
CA GLY A 446 -0.22 -6.58 -22.74
C GLY A 446 -0.74 -8.02 -22.82
N ASN A 447 -0.62 -8.65 -23.99
CA ASN A 447 -1.08 -10.02 -24.22
C ASN A 447 -0.15 -10.80 -25.18
N GLU A 448 -0.25 -12.12 -25.14
CA GLU A 448 0.59 -13.04 -25.92
C GLU A 448 0.45 -12.84 -27.44
N PRO A 449 -0.75 -12.58 -28.01
CA PRO A 449 -0.87 -12.30 -29.45
C PRO A 449 -0.12 -11.04 -29.91
N ARG A 450 -0.13 -9.97 -29.11
CA ARG A 450 0.63 -8.74 -29.40
C ARG A 450 2.13 -8.99 -29.34
N TYR A 451 2.58 -9.76 -28.36
CA TYR A 451 3.98 -10.18 -28.27
C TYR A 451 4.40 -11.01 -29.49
N ASP A 452 3.60 -12.00 -29.89
CA ASP A 452 3.89 -12.84 -31.05
C ASP A 452 3.96 -12.03 -32.36
N ALA A 453 3.07 -11.05 -32.56
CA ALA A 453 3.12 -10.16 -33.71
C ALA A 453 4.43 -9.35 -33.80
N ILE A 454 4.97 -8.91 -32.65
CA ILE A 454 6.27 -8.22 -32.58
C ILE A 454 7.41 -9.18 -32.90
N VAL A 455 7.36 -10.40 -32.36
CA VAL A 455 8.37 -11.44 -32.64
C VAL A 455 8.38 -11.79 -34.14
N GLN A 456 7.22 -11.96 -34.77
CA GLN A 456 7.10 -12.23 -36.20
C GLN A 456 7.67 -11.09 -37.05
N ARG A 457 7.45 -9.84 -36.64
CA ARG A 457 7.96 -8.65 -37.35
C ARG A 457 9.48 -8.53 -37.24
N MET A 458 10.06 -8.85 -36.09
CA MET A 458 11.49 -8.76 -35.83
C MET A 458 12.27 -10.00 -36.30
N GLY A 459 11.60 -11.15 -36.41
CA GLY A 459 12.19 -12.42 -36.84
C GLY A 459 13.04 -13.13 -35.76
N ASP A 460 13.21 -12.52 -34.59
CA ASP A 460 13.99 -13.06 -33.46
C ASP A 460 13.32 -12.73 -32.10
N PRO A 461 12.93 -13.75 -31.30
CA PRO A 461 12.38 -13.56 -29.96
C PRO A 461 13.34 -12.86 -28.98
N VAL A 462 14.66 -13.02 -29.13
CA VAL A 462 15.64 -12.39 -28.23
C VAL A 462 15.73 -10.89 -28.52
N ALA A 463 15.70 -10.51 -29.80
CA ALA A 463 15.66 -9.11 -30.22
C ALA A 463 14.36 -8.40 -29.78
N ALA A 464 13.23 -9.09 -29.76
CA ALA A 464 11.95 -8.55 -29.28
C ALA A 464 11.96 -8.24 -27.77
N ASN A 465 12.69 -9.04 -26.96
CA ASN A 465 12.83 -8.82 -25.53
C ASN A 465 13.95 -7.84 -25.15
N THR A 466 14.74 -7.39 -26.13
CA THR A 466 15.84 -6.44 -25.90
C THR A 466 15.31 -5.02 -26.15
N PRO A 467 15.25 -4.15 -25.11
CA PRO A 467 14.61 -2.83 -25.24
C PRO A 467 15.20 -1.93 -26.33
N ALA A 468 16.54 -1.95 -26.50
CA ALA A 468 17.20 -1.11 -27.50
C ALA A 468 16.80 -1.47 -28.93
N THR A 469 16.82 -2.75 -29.28
CA THR A 469 16.45 -3.24 -30.63
C THR A 469 14.95 -3.09 -30.89
N LEU A 470 14.12 -3.23 -29.85
CA LEU A 470 12.69 -2.98 -29.95
C LEU A 470 12.41 -1.51 -30.26
N ILE A 471 13.06 -0.58 -29.57
CA ILE A 471 12.90 0.86 -29.80
C ILE A 471 13.30 1.24 -31.21
N ASP A 472 14.43 0.74 -31.71
CA ASP A 472 14.89 1.02 -33.06
C ASP A 472 13.87 0.55 -34.11
N MET A 473 13.28 -0.63 -33.91
CA MET A 473 12.21 -1.13 -34.78
C MET A 473 10.97 -0.23 -34.75
N LEU A 474 10.52 0.16 -33.55
CA LEU A 474 9.34 1.01 -33.37
C LEU A 474 9.55 2.45 -33.87
N LYS A 475 10.77 2.99 -33.79
CA LYS A 475 11.10 4.31 -34.37
C LYS A 475 11.07 4.28 -35.90
N ASN A 476 11.45 3.16 -36.51
CA ASN A 476 11.39 2.97 -37.96
C ASN A 476 9.97 2.70 -38.48
N ASP A 477 9.11 2.08 -37.66
CA ASP A 477 7.71 1.78 -37.99
C ASP A 477 6.77 2.16 -36.83
N LEU A 478 6.49 3.45 -36.73
CA LEU A 478 5.71 4.03 -35.62
C LEU A 478 4.27 3.51 -35.55
N SER A 479 3.75 2.97 -36.66
CA SER A 479 2.41 2.36 -36.68
C SER A 479 2.34 1.15 -35.75
N PHE A 480 3.44 0.42 -35.61
CA PHE A 480 3.57 -0.75 -34.77
C PHE A 480 3.70 -0.42 -33.27
N ALA A 481 3.97 0.84 -32.91
CA ALA A 481 3.98 1.30 -31.52
C ALA A 481 2.60 1.16 -30.85
N THR A 482 1.53 1.08 -31.65
CA THR A 482 0.19 0.73 -31.15
C THR A 482 0.06 -0.71 -30.66
N GLY A 483 1.01 -1.58 -31.01
CA GLY A 483 1.08 -2.98 -30.58
C GLY A 483 1.58 -3.16 -29.15
N ILE A 484 2.26 -2.17 -28.57
CA ILE A 484 2.73 -2.19 -27.19
C ILE A 484 1.89 -1.26 -26.29
N THR A 485 1.92 -1.54 -24.99
CA THR A 485 1.34 -0.68 -23.96
C THR A 485 2.46 0.11 -23.32
N PHE A 486 2.48 1.43 -23.50
CA PHE A 486 3.40 2.28 -22.74
C PHE A 486 2.91 2.36 -21.30
N ILE A 487 3.83 2.27 -20.36
CA ILE A 487 3.54 2.34 -18.93
C ILE A 487 4.36 3.45 -18.29
N LEU A 488 3.72 4.21 -17.40
CA LEU A 488 4.39 5.16 -16.54
C LEU A 488 4.77 4.47 -15.25
N MET A 489 6.05 4.51 -14.92
CA MET A 489 6.65 3.87 -13.76
C MET A 489 7.06 4.92 -12.72
N GLN A 490 6.86 4.61 -11.44
CA GLN A 490 7.50 5.30 -10.32
C GLN A 490 8.29 4.26 -9.51
N GLU A 491 9.61 4.40 -9.42
CA GLU A 491 10.50 3.46 -8.71
C GLU A 491 10.26 1.98 -9.08
N GLN A 492 10.12 1.71 -10.39
CA GLN A 492 9.84 0.36 -10.93
C GLN A 492 8.42 -0.19 -10.65
N ILE A 493 7.51 0.63 -10.10
CA ILE A 493 6.10 0.31 -9.97
C ILE A 493 5.32 0.94 -11.13
N PRO A 494 4.61 0.16 -11.97
CA PRO A 494 3.75 0.73 -12.99
C PRO A 494 2.51 1.32 -12.35
N ILE A 495 2.29 2.62 -12.57
CA ILE A 495 1.17 3.38 -11.98
C ILE A 495 0.06 3.67 -12.99
N TYR A 496 0.42 3.83 -14.27
CA TYR A 496 -0.53 4.10 -15.34
C TYR A 496 -0.09 3.44 -16.64
N ALA A 497 -1.06 3.07 -17.46
CA ALA A 497 -0.83 2.84 -18.87
C ALA A 497 -1.06 4.14 -19.65
N ILE A 498 -0.27 4.39 -20.68
CA ILE A 498 -0.35 5.60 -21.50
C ILE A 498 -0.86 5.17 -22.88
N THR A 499 -1.96 5.77 -23.32
CA THR A 499 -2.52 5.51 -24.66
C THR A 499 -2.72 6.84 -25.38
N PRO A 500 -1.78 7.20 -26.27
CA PRO A 500 -1.95 8.34 -27.15
C PRO A 500 -3.21 8.20 -28.02
N ALA A 501 -4.00 9.25 -28.12
CA ALA A 501 -5.21 9.26 -28.92
C ALA A 501 -5.38 10.59 -29.66
N GLY A 502 -6.18 10.56 -30.73
CA GLY A 502 -6.49 11.74 -31.53
C GLY A 502 -5.45 12.05 -32.62
N PRO A 503 -5.56 13.22 -33.27
CA PRO A 503 -4.77 13.55 -34.46
C PRO A 503 -3.26 13.61 -34.25
N PHE A 504 -2.81 13.90 -33.02
CA PHE A 504 -1.40 14.06 -32.65
C PHE A 504 -0.80 12.80 -32.00
N ALA A 505 -1.50 11.66 -32.06
CA ALA A 505 -1.04 10.44 -31.41
C ALA A 505 0.35 9.98 -31.88
N GLN A 506 0.67 10.18 -33.17
CA GLN A 506 1.98 9.84 -33.73
C GLN A 506 3.13 10.63 -33.06
N GLU A 507 2.96 11.94 -32.86
CA GLU A 507 3.98 12.77 -32.20
C GLU A 507 4.20 12.31 -30.75
N VAL A 508 3.11 12.02 -30.04
CA VAL A 508 3.19 11.50 -28.66
C VAL A 508 3.89 10.14 -28.60
N TYR A 509 3.61 9.23 -29.54
CA TYR A 509 4.33 7.95 -29.62
C TYR A 509 5.83 8.14 -29.85
N ALA A 510 6.21 9.07 -30.72
CA ALA A 510 7.62 9.40 -30.95
C ALA A 510 8.29 9.95 -29.69
N ASP A 511 7.62 10.84 -28.94
CA ASP A 511 8.11 11.40 -27.68
C ASP A 511 8.26 10.33 -26.58
N LEU A 512 7.32 9.40 -26.48
CA LEU A 512 7.40 8.28 -25.53
C LEU A 512 8.54 7.31 -25.86
N LEU A 513 8.74 6.99 -27.14
CA LEU A 513 9.88 6.17 -27.57
C LEU A 513 11.22 6.86 -27.31
N ASP A 514 11.28 8.17 -27.52
CA ASP A 514 12.47 8.96 -27.22
C ASP A 514 12.78 9.00 -25.72
N ALA A 515 11.75 9.14 -24.88
CA ALA A 515 11.86 9.04 -23.43
C ALA A 515 12.27 7.61 -22.97
N MET A 516 11.82 6.59 -23.68
CA MET A 516 12.21 5.21 -23.35
C MET A 516 13.66 4.93 -23.72
N GLN A 517 14.11 5.39 -24.91
CA GLN A 517 15.49 5.20 -25.38
C GLN A 517 16.49 5.83 -24.43
N THR A 518 16.19 7.07 -24.05
CA THR A 518 17.05 7.86 -23.19
C THR A 518 17.16 7.26 -21.77
N SER A 519 16.15 6.51 -21.32
CA SER A 519 16.20 5.77 -20.05
C SER A 519 17.12 4.53 -20.08
N LEU A 520 17.58 4.12 -21.27
CA LEU A 520 18.50 2.99 -21.48
C LEU A 520 19.97 3.44 -21.63
N ASP A 521 20.26 4.74 -21.58
CA ASP A 521 21.62 5.27 -21.72
C ASP A 521 22.55 4.73 -20.61
N ASN A 522 23.80 4.40 -20.97
CA ASN A 522 24.81 3.80 -20.07
C ASN A 522 25.23 4.68 -18.87
N THR A 523 24.71 5.90 -18.77
CA THR A 523 24.99 6.80 -17.65
C THR A 523 24.23 6.43 -16.38
N GLY A 524 23.21 5.56 -16.47
CA GLY A 524 22.38 5.16 -15.32
C GLY A 524 21.44 6.28 -14.83
N ASP A 525 21.39 7.41 -15.55
CA ASP A 525 20.51 8.52 -15.24
C ASP A 525 19.08 8.19 -15.65
N LEU A 526 18.24 7.86 -14.67
CA LEU A 526 16.82 7.64 -14.87
C LEU A 526 16.15 8.92 -15.39
N GLN A 527 15.75 8.94 -16.67
CA GLN A 527 14.99 10.04 -17.23
C GLN A 527 13.63 10.18 -16.54
N ARG A 528 13.22 11.43 -16.33
CA ARG A 528 11.91 11.76 -15.77
C ARG A 528 11.03 12.37 -16.84
N VAL A 529 9.75 12.01 -16.81
CA VAL A 529 8.70 12.58 -17.64
C VAL A 529 7.57 13.12 -16.78
N ALA A 530 6.91 14.18 -17.25
CA ALA A 530 5.59 14.61 -16.80
C ALA A 530 4.57 14.31 -17.90
N ILE A 531 3.44 13.71 -17.51
CA ILE A 531 2.35 13.34 -18.39
C ILE A 531 1.04 13.88 -17.83
N PRO A 532 0.60 15.07 -18.28
CA PRO A 532 -0.75 15.54 -18.04
C PRO A 532 -1.74 14.81 -18.95
N GLY A 533 -2.95 14.57 -18.45
CA GLY A 533 -3.98 13.97 -19.27
C GLY A 533 -5.29 13.70 -18.54
N PHE A 534 -6.08 12.82 -19.14
CA PHE A 534 -7.32 12.31 -18.55
C PHE A 534 -7.20 10.81 -18.30
N VAL A 535 -7.70 10.35 -17.15
CA VAL A 535 -7.79 8.93 -16.82
C VAL A 535 -9.14 8.39 -17.31
N HIS A 536 -9.11 7.39 -18.17
CA HIS A 536 -10.33 6.72 -18.62
C HIS A 536 -10.10 5.24 -18.95
N GLY A 537 -10.91 4.36 -18.38
CA GLY A 537 -10.75 2.91 -18.56
C GLY A 537 -9.52 2.34 -17.85
N SER A 538 -9.28 1.06 -18.11
CA SER A 538 -8.15 0.32 -17.55
C SER A 538 -7.66 -0.71 -18.56
N THR A 539 -6.36 -1.00 -18.55
CA THR A 539 -5.75 -2.07 -19.34
C THR A 539 -5.10 -3.10 -18.44
N ARG A 540 -5.00 -4.35 -18.91
CA ARG A 540 -4.31 -5.43 -18.21
C ARG A 540 -2.93 -5.60 -18.85
N LEU A 541 -1.90 -5.62 -18.00
CA LEU A 541 -0.53 -5.96 -18.38
C LEU A 541 -0.35 -7.47 -18.52
N MET A 542 0.73 -7.89 -19.17
CA MET A 542 1.04 -9.30 -19.39
C MET A 542 1.23 -10.09 -18.07
N ASN A 543 1.67 -9.43 -17.00
CA ASN A 543 1.79 -10.00 -15.66
C ASN A 543 0.43 -10.14 -14.90
N GLY A 544 -0.68 -9.75 -15.53
CA GLY A 544 -2.03 -9.78 -14.96
C GLY A 544 -2.44 -8.55 -14.16
N GLN A 545 -1.53 -7.59 -13.93
CA GLN A 545 -1.83 -6.33 -13.24
C GLN A 545 -2.76 -5.45 -14.08
N ILE A 546 -3.73 -4.80 -13.43
CA ILE A 546 -4.67 -3.89 -14.08
C ILE A 546 -4.27 -2.46 -13.76
N LEU A 547 -4.07 -1.64 -14.79
CA LEU A 547 -3.68 -0.22 -14.65
C LEU A 547 -4.73 0.71 -15.25
N PRO A 548 -4.99 1.86 -14.61
CA PRO A 548 -5.75 2.94 -15.22
C PRO A 548 -5.02 3.49 -16.46
N VAL A 549 -5.78 3.84 -17.50
CA VAL A 549 -5.23 4.37 -18.76
C VAL A 549 -5.30 5.90 -18.78
N ILE A 550 -4.16 6.54 -19.05
CA ILE A 550 -4.04 7.97 -19.28
C ILE A 550 -4.08 8.24 -20.79
N TYR A 551 -4.92 9.19 -21.17
CA TYR A 551 -4.93 9.84 -22.47
C TYR A 551 -4.16 11.16 -22.33
N PRO A 552 -2.90 11.23 -22.80
CA PRO A 552 -2.03 12.37 -22.55
C PRO A 552 -2.42 13.60 -23.39
N ASP A 553 -2.21 14.79 -22.82
CA ASP A 553 -2.24 16.05 -23.56
C ASP A 553 -0.80 16.42 -23.97
N PRO A 554 -0.48 16.43 -25.28
CA PRO A 554 0.89 16.62 -25.76
C PRO A 554 1.51 17.95 -25.31
N ARG A 555 0.70 18.99 -25.07
CA ARG A 555 1.20 20.36 -24.81
C ARG A 555 1.91 20.51 -23.48
N GLY A 556 1.64 19.64 -22.51
CA GLY A 556 2.29 19.67 -21.19
C GLY A 556 3.15 18.45 -20.92
N MET A 557 3.34 17.57 -21.91
CA MET A 557 4.34 16.53 -21.80
C MET A 557 5.72 17.16 -21.73
N SER A 558 6.51 16.76 -20.75
CA SER A 558 7.86 17.27 -20.54
C SER A 558 8.77 16.13 -20.16
N LYS A 559 10.01 16.17 -20.61
CA LYS A 559 11.04 15.18 -20.29
C LYS A 559 12.32 15.90 -19.90
N TRP A 560 13.06 15.36 -18.94
CA TRP A 560 14.29 15.97 -18.48
C TRP A 560 15.28 14.95 -17.93
N LYS A 561 16.57 15.28 -18.08
CA LYS A 561 17.70 14.56 -17.49
C LYS A 561 18.25 15.35 -16.30
N PRO A 562 18.52 14.71 -15.15
CA PRO A 562 19.09 15.40 -13.99
C PRO A 562 20.37 16.20 -14.33
N MET A 563 21.29 15.61 -15.09
CA MET A 563 22.58 16.26 -15.42
C MET A 563 22.45 17.46 -16.38
N GLU A 564 21.52 17.43 -17.33
CA GLU A 564 21.27 18.59 -18.21
C GLU A 564 20.74 19.78 -17.42
N LEU A 565 19.92 19.52 -16.39
CA LEU A 565 19.36 20.54 -15.52
C LEU A 565 20.40 21.10 -14.56
N VAL A 566 21.32 20.27 -14.03
CA VAL A 566 22.47 20.75 -13.25
C VAL A 566 23.30 21.72 -14.09
N ASN A 567 23.58 21.38 -15.35
CA ASN A 567 24.31 22.26 -16.26
C ASN A 567 23.56 23.56 -16.57
N ALA A 568 22.24 23.49 -16.80
CA ALA A 568 21.41 24.68 -17.02
C ALA A 568 21.33 25.58 -15.77
N ALA A 569 21.21 25.00 -14.58
CA ALA A 569 21.19 25.71 -13.31
C ALA A 569 22.53 26.43 -13.07
N LYS A 570 23.66 25.75 -13.30
CA LYS A 570 25.00 26.34 -13.24
C LYS A 570 25.17 27.52 -14.19
N ALA A 571 24.73 27.36 -15.44
CA ALA A 571 24.78 28.43 -16.44
C ALA A 571 23.96 29.66 -16.02
N ALA A 572 22.85 29.47 -15.32
CA ALA A 572 22.01 30.56 -14.81
C ALA A 572 22.58 31.23 -13.53
N ILE A 573 23.31 30.47 -12.71
CA ILE A 573 23.93 30.92 -11.46
C ILE A 573 25.14 31.84 -11.70
N GLY A 574 25.88 31.60 -12.80
CA GLY A 574 26.99 32.47 -13.21
C GLY A 574 28.31 32.29 -12.45
N GLU A 575 28.43 31.25 -11.60
CA GLU A 575 29.67 30.92 -10.87
C GLU A 575 29.98 29.42 -10.87
N GLU A 576 31.27 29.08 -10.97
CA GLU A 576 31.84 27.72 -10.84
C GLU A 576 31.82 27.16 -9.40
N SER A 577 31.27 27.90 -8.43
CA SER A 577 31.44 27.64 -6.99
C SER A 577 30.42 26.69 -6.36
N VAL A 578 29.33 26.34 -7.05
CA VAL A 578 28.30 25.41 -6.54
C VAL A 578 28.60 23.99 -7.01
N SER A 579 28.74 23.07 -6.05
CA SER A 579 28.96 21.64 -6.33
C SER A 579 27.79 21.04 -7.12
N ASP A 580 28.10 20.31 -8.19
CA ASP A 580 27.18 19.50 -8.99
C ASP A 580 26.32 18.61 -8.09
N ASP A 581 26.94 18.03 -7.06
CA ASP A 581 26.31 17.12 -6.11
C ASP A 581 25.20 17.82 -5.31
N ALA A 582 25.37 19.10 -4.97
CA ALA A 582 24.37 19.84 -4.19
C ALA A 582 23.11 20.12 -5.02
N ILE A 583 23.29 20.53 -6.28
CA ILE A 583 22.17 20.77 -7.20
C ILE A 583 21.50 19.45 -7.53
N PHE A 584 22.28 18.40 -7.80
CA PHE A 584 21.77 17.06 -8.07
C PHE A 584 20.96 16.52 -6.89
N ASN A 585 21.50 16.58 -5.67
CA ASN A 585 20.81 16.15 -4.46
C ASN A 585 19.52 16.93 -4.21
N PHE A 586 19.53 18.25 -4.41
CA PHE A 586 18.31 19.06 -4.30
C PHE A 586 17.24 18.60 -5.29
N LEU A 587 17.61 18.43 -6.56
CA LEU A 587 16.69 18.06 -7.63
C LEU A 587 16.12 16.66 -7.41
N VAL A 588 16.96 15.67 -7.12
CA VAL A 588 16.52 14.29 -6.82
C VAL A 588 15.63 14.25 -5.59
N ARG A 589 16.02 14.92 -4.50
CA ARG A 589 15.23 14.97 -3.28
C ARG A 589 13.87 15.66 -3.50
N THR A 590 13.84 16.73 -4.29
CA THR A 590 12.58 17.41 -4.66
C THR A 590 11.65 16.46 -5.42
N TYR A 591 12.17 15.64 -6.35
CA TYR A 591 11.36 14.64 -7.02
C TYR A 591 10.86 13.55 -6.07
N ASP A 592 11.74 13.02 -5.23
CA ASP A 592 11.41 11.91 -4.35
C ASP A 592 10.44 12.30 -3.23
N GLU A 593 10.51 13.54 -2.73
CA GLU A 593 9.56 14.07 -1.75
C GLU A 593 8.20 14.41 -2.37
N LEU A 594 8.16 14.83 -3.65
CA LEU A 594 6.92 15.32 -4.28
C LEU A 594 6.17 14.27 -5.09
N ARG A 595 6.79 13.16 -5.48
CA ARG A 595 6.12 12.16 -6.33
C ARG A 595 4.84 11.62 -5.68
N ASN A 596 3.76 11.63 -6.44
CA ASN A 596 2.48 11.08 -6.06
C ASN A 596 1.70 10.61 -7.31
N LEU A 597 0.49 10.07 -7.12
CA LEU A 597 -0.33 9.55 -8.21
C LEU A 597 -0.88 10.63 -9.16
N GLY A 598 -0.85 11.91 -8.77
CA GLY A 598 -1.26 13.02 -9.63
C GLY A 598 -2.77 13.12 -9.86
N ILE A 599 -3.61 12.51 -9.02
CA ILE A 599 -5.07 12.45 -9.23
C ILE A 599 -5.78 13.61 -8.55
N SER A 600 -5.55 13.80 -7.25
CA SER A 600 -6.19 14.89 -6.50
C SER A 600 -5.65 16.25 -6.96
N PRO A 601 -6.40 17.36 -6.80
CA PRO A 601 -5.88 18.67 -7.17
C PRO A 601 -4.58 19.04 -6.44
N GLU A 602 -4.47 18.67 -5.17
CA GLU A 602 -3.26 18.84 -4.37
C GLU A 602 -2.08 18.04 -4.96
N ASP A 603 -2.29 16.76 -5.25
CA ASP A 603 -1.30 15.88 -5.92
C ASP A 603 -0.81 16.46 -7.24
N ARG A 604 -1.74 16.97 -8.06
CA ARG A 604 -1.40 17.62 -9.35
C ARG A 604 -0.56 18.88 -9.13
N ALA A 605 -0.89 19.69 -8.12
CA ALA A 605 -0.13 20.89 -7.80
C ALA A 605 1.29 20.54 -7.33
N ILE A 606 1.43 19.48 -6.53
CA ILE A 606 2.71 18.95 -6.07
C ILE A 606 3.55 18.42 -7.25
N ASN A 607 3.00 17.56 -8.10
CA ASN A 607 3.73 16.99 -9.24
C ASN A 607 4.11 18.06 -10.28
N PHE A 608 3.23 19.04 -10.50
CA PHE A 608 3.54 20.19 -11.34
C PHE A 608 4.61 21.07 -10.70
N ALA A 609 4.58 21.28 -9.39
CA ALA A 609 5.63 21.98 -8.68
C ALA A 609 6.97 21.27 -8.78
N ALA A 610 7.01 19.94 -8.72
CA ALA A 610 8.22 19.18 -8.98
C ALA A 610 8.75 19.48 -10.39
N THR A 611 7.88 19.38 -11.39
CA THR A 611 8.23 19.69 -12.79
C THR A 611 8.74 21.12 -12.96
N ASN A 612 8.06 22.08 -12.35
CA ASN A 612 8.43 23.49 -12.41
C ASN A 612 9.68 23.80 -11.57
N ALA A 613 9.96 23.05 -10.50
CA ALA A 613 11.20 23.18 -9.73
C ALA A 613 12.41 22.74 -10.56
N TYR A 614 12.23 21.69 -11.36
CA TYR A 614 13.21 21.27 -12.36
C TYR A 614 13.41 22.33 -13.44
N GLN A 615 12.33 22.83 -14.07
CA GLN A 615 12.42 23.83 -15.13
C GLN A 615 12.85 25.22 -14.63
N GLY A 616 12.55 25.52 -13.37
CA GLY A 616 12.82 26.77 -12.67
C GLY A 616 13.99 26.68 -11.69
N ALA A 617 14.94 25.77 -11.90
CA ALA A 617 16.12 25.61 -11.03
C ALA A 617 16.88 26.93 -10.79
N SER A 618 16.85 27.84 -11.76
CA SER A 618 17.40 29.21 -11.64
C SER A 618 16.72 30.06 -10.55
N VAL A 619 15.50 29.74 -10.13
CA VAL A 619 14.79 30.44 -9.04
C VAL A 619 15.33 30.03 -7.68
N PHE A 620 15.82 28.79 -7.54
CA PHE A 620 16.41 28.24 -6.31
C PHE A 620 17.92 28.45 -6.23
N ALA A 621 18.53 28.89 -7.32
CA ALA A 621 19.93 29.31 -7.43
C ALA A 621 20.40 30.19 -6.26
N ASP A 622 19.63 31.21 -5.86
CA ASP A 622 19.99 32.09 -4.73
C ASP A 622 20.11 31.29 -3.41
N GLY A 623 19.28 30.27 -3.22
CA GLY A 623 19.33 29.40 -2.04
C GLY A 623 20.56 28.50 -2.07
N MET A 624 20.86 27.91 -3.22
CA MET A 624 22.02 27.05 -3.43
C MET A 624 23.34 27.81 -3.28
N ASN A 625 23.44 29.02 -3.86
CA ASN A 625 24.61 29.92 -3.71
C ASN A 625 24.88 30.30 -2.25
N ARG A 626 23.84 30.27 -1.42
CA ARG A 626 23.94 30.57 0.00
C ARG A 626 24.34 29.34 0.83
N GLY A 627 24.50 28.18 0.23
CA GLY A 627 24.72 26.91 0.92
C GLY A 627 23.49 26.43 1.68
N LEU A 628 22.28 26.77 1.23
CA LEU A 628 21.04 26.29 1.85
C LEU A 628 20.61 24.97 1.21
N GLU A 629 20.11 24.07 2.03
CA GLU A 629 19.57 22.77 1.64
C GLU A 629 18.05 22.76 1.76
N LEU A 630 17.39 21.83 1.06
CA LEU A 630 15.94 21.64 1.15
C LEU A 630 15.54 21.20 2.58
N TYR A 631 14.66 21.98 3.22
CA TYR A 631 14.10 21.66 4.53
C TYR A 631 12.76 20.92 4.38
N SER A 632 11.81 21.56 3.69
CA SER A 632 10.45 21.05 3.53
C SER A 632 9.78 21.66 2.31
N ILE A 633 8.82 20.92 1.76
CA ILE A 633 7.90 21.41 0.75
C ILE A 633 6.49 21.25 1.29
N THR A 634 5.74 22.34 1.31
CA THR A 634 4.37 22.37 1.83
C THR A 634 3.45 22.92 0.77
N VAL A 635 2.25 22.37 0.69
CA VAL A 635 1.23 22.77 -0.28
C VAL A 635 -0.03 23.11 0.49
N ALA A 636 -0.61 24.27 0.18
CA ALA A 636 -1.82 24.73 0.82
C ALA A 636 -2.73 25.40 -0.22
N ARG A 637 -4.04 25.32 -0.02
CA ARG A 637 -4.99 25.98 -0.92
C ARG A 637 -4.76 27.49 -0.91
N SER A 638 -4.62 28.09 -2.08
CA SER A 638 -4.33 29.51 -2.20
C SER A 638 -5.57 30.34 -1.83
N PRO A 639 -5.44 31.38 -1.00
CA PRO A 639 -6.54 32.28 -0.67
C PRO A 639 -6.89 33.23 -1.83
N ILE A 640 -6.03 33.35 -2.84
CA ILE A 640 -6.19 34.27 -3.96
C ILE A 640 -6.23 33.46 -5.26
N CYS A 641 -7.44 33.29 -5.79
CA CYS A 641 -7.69 32.61 -7.06
C CYS A 641 -8.75 33.36 -7.85
N ARG A 642 -8.79 33.14 -9.16
CA ARG A 642 -9.95 33.53 -9.96
C ARG A 642 -11.17 32.72 -9.49
N PRO A 643 -12.39 33.28 -9.57
CA PRO A 643 -13.60 32.48 -9.40
C PRO A 643 -13.55 31.25 -10.31
N ASP A 644 -13.91 30.09 -9.77
CA ASP A 644 -13.85 28.78 -10.44
C ASP A 644 -12.44 28.22 -10.72
N SER A 645 -11.37 28.87 -10.20
CA SER A 645 -10.02 28.29 -10.20
C SER A 645 -9.74 27.46 -8.94
N ASP A 646 -8.99 26.39 -9.11
CA ASP A 646 -8.40 25.55 -8.08
C ASP A 646 -6.90 25.81 -8.00
N CYS A 647 -6.50 26.82 -7.21
CA CYS A 647 -5.09 27.13 -7.03
C CYS A 647 -4.55 26.80 -5.64
N TRP A 648 -3.27 26.44 -5.66
CA TRP A 648 -2.51 25.94 -4.54
C TRP A 648 -1.20 26.73 -4.42
N ASP A 649 -0.93 27.25 -3.23
CA ASP A 649 0.34 27.85 -2.89
C ASP A 649 1.31 26.72 -2.54
N VAL A 650 2.36 26.59 -3.34
CA VAL A 650 3.46 25.66 -3.08
C VAL A 650 4.61 26.44 -2.47
N GLN A 651 5.02 26.02 -1.29
CA GLN A 651 6.04 26.65 -0.49
C GLN A 651 7.23 25.68 -0.30
N VAL A 652 8.37 26.05 -0.90
CA VAL A 652 9.65 25.36 -0.75
C VAL A 652 10.48 26.12 0.26
N THR A 653 10.88 25.45 1.33
CA THR A 653 11.68 26.04 2.41
C THR A 653 13.09 25.46 2.36
N MET A 654 14.09 26.32 2.39
CA MET A 654 15.50 25.94 2.40
C MET A 654 16.19 26.51 3.65
N PHE A 655 17.10 25.76 4.25
CA PHE A 655 17.79 26.15 5.49
C PHE A 655 19.26 25.74 5.47
N ASP A 656 20.04 26.30 6.39
CA ASP A 656 21.46 25.98 6.57
C ASP A 656 21.59 24.90 7.65
N ALA A 657 22.00 23.70 7.27
CA ALA A 657 22.13 22.56 8.19
C ALA A 657 23.32 22.71 9.15
N GLU A 658 24.37 23.45 8.78
CA GLU A 658 25.52 23.70 9.64
C GLU A 658 25.26 24.83 10.65
N ASN A 659 24.31 25.70 10.34
CA ASN A 659 23.97 26.85 11.18
C ASN A 659 22.46 27.10 11.29
N GLU A 660 21.81 26.37 12.20
CA GLU A 660 20.38 26.48 12.50
C GLU A 660 19.91 27.88 12.93
N ARG A 661 20.84 28.77 13.34
CA ARG A 661 20.52 30.16 13.70
C ARG A 661 20.38 31.07 12.48
N ARG A 662 20.82 30.63 11.31
CA ARG A 662 20.67 31.36 10.06
C ARG A 662 19.20 31.28 9.63
N ALA A 663 18.67 32.41 9.15
CA ALA A 663 17.30 32.46 8.67
C ALA A 663 17.12 31.53 7.46
N ALA A 664 16.08 30.70 7.50
CA ALA A 664 15.62 29.91 6.38
C ALA A 664 15.13 30.83 5.25
N ARG A 665 15.21 30.34 4.02
CA ARG A 665 14.69 31.00 2.82
C ARG A 665 13.45 30.27 2.35
N VAL A 666 12.37 31.00 2.17
CA VAL A 666 11.09 30.46 1.72
C VAL A 666 10.85 30.95 0.31
N TYR A 667 10.52 30.03 -0.59
CA TYR A 667 10.08 30.28 -1.95
C TYR A 667 8.62 29.85 -2.06
N ARG A 668 7.75 30.75 -2.54
CA ARG A 668 6.35 30.44 -2.74
C ARG A 668 5.90 30.83 -4.13
N PHE A 669 5.24 29.90 -4.80
CA PHE A 669 4.58 30.14 -6.07
C PHE A 669 3.19 29.52 -6.04
N THR A 670 2.25 30.10 -6.78
CA THR A 670 0.87 29.62 -6.85
C THR A 670 0.69 28.83 -8.14
N VAL A 671 0.07 27.67 -8.05
CA VAL A 671 -0.22 26.77 -9.18
C VAL A 671 -1.73 26.64 -9.31
N ASP A 672 -2.28 26.90 -10.49
CA ASP A 672 -3.66 26.64 -10.84
C ASP A 672 -3.76 25.28 -11.54
N VAL A 673 -4.50 24.34 -10.95
CA VAL A 673 -4.72 22.96 -11.42
C VAL A 673 -6.17 22.71 -11.87
N SER A 674 -6.90 23.78 -12.18
CA SER A 674 -8.29 23.70 -12.65
C SER A 674 -8.40 22.91 -13.94
N GLU A 675 -7.42 23.05 -14.82
CA GLU A 675 -7.35 22.37 -16.11
C GLU A 675 -6.36 21.21 -16.09
N VAL A 676 -6.39 20.38 -17.15
CA VAL A 676 -5.44 19.26 -17.33
C VAL A 676 -3.99 19.72 -17.35
N LEU A 677 -3.75 20.91 -17.90
CA LEU A 677 -2.45 21.56 -17.94
C LEU A 677 -2.39 22.59 -16.81
N PRO A 678 -1.70 22.31 -15.70
CA PRO A 678 -1.55 23.28 -14.65
C PRO A 678 -0.72 24.47 -15.13
N VAL A 679 -0.98 25.63 -14.53
CA VAL A 679 -0.27 26.86 -14.85
C VAL A 679 0.20 27.58 -13.59
N THR A 680 1.36 28.23 -13.67
CA THR A 680 1.82 29.12 -12.59
C THR A 680 1.05 30.43 -12.63
N VAL A 681 0.62 30.91 -11.45
CA VAL A 681 -0.14 32.16 -11.30
C VAL A 681 0.75 33.21 -10.64
N GLY A 682 1.09 34.24 -11.41
CA GLY A 682 1.93 35.34 -10.95
C GLY A 682 3.41 34.98 -10.84
N ALA A 683 4.19 35.90 -10.28
CA ALA A 683 5.62 35.69 -10.05
C ALA A 683 5.88 34.94 -8.74
N GLY A 684 6.89 34.06 -8.75
CA GLY A 684 7.41 33.44 -7.53
C GLY A 684 7.87 34.49 -6.53
N ARG A 685 7.52 34.28 -5.26
CA ARG A 685 7.90 35.15 -4.14
C ARG A 685 8.96 34.46 -3.32
N ASN A 686 9.93 35.20 -2.80
CA ASN A 686 10.88 34.68 -1.84
C ASN A 686 11.08 35.66 -0.66
N TRP A 687 11.30 35.12 0.53
CA TRP A 687 11.62 35.90 1.73
C TRP A 687 12.38 35.04 2.74
N SER A 688 12.92 35.65 3.79
CA SER A 688 13.65 34.95 4.84
C SER A 688 12.83 34.88 6.13
N VAL A 689 12.90 33.75 6.84
CA VAL A 689 12.18 33.51 8.10
C VAL A 689 13.08 32.79 9.10
N PRO A 690 12.94 33.04 10.42
CA PRO A 690 13.61 32.22 11.43
C PRO A 690 13.11 30.78 11.38
N LEU A 691 13.99 29.79 11.58
CA LEU A 691 13.60 28.37 11.57
C LEU A 691 12.56 28.05 12.66
N SER A 692 12.62 28.73 13.82
CA SER A 692 11.65 28.61 14.91
C SER A 692 10.24 29.11 14.57
N ALA A 693 10.05 29.82 13.46
CA ALA A 693 8.75 30.29 13.00
C ALA A 693 8.08 29.32 11.99
N LEU A 694 8.74 28.21 11.66
CA LEU A 694 8.30 27.22 10.68
C LEU A 694 7.74 25.92 11.30
N THR A 695 7.91 25.73 12.61
CA THR A 695 7.26 24.69 13.44
C THR A 695 5.95 25.19 14.01
#